data_AF-A0A4R8QL34-F1
#
_entry.id   AF-A0A4R8QL34-F1
#
_cell.length_a   1.000
_cell.length_b   1.000
_cell.length_c   1.000
_cell.angle_alpha   90.00
_cell.angle_beta   90.00
_cell.angle_gamma   90.00
#
_symmetry.space_group_name_H-M   'P 1'
#
loop_
_entity.id
_entity.type
_entity.pdbx_description
1 polymer ?
#
loop_
_entity_poly.entity_id
_entity_poly.type
_entity_poly.pdbx_seq_one_letter_code
_entity_poly.pdbx_strand_id
1 'polypeptide(L)'
;MSHSPITAKHVLSTTGDAQHDPDSIIFSLANDAVTETSPQASIIFDYGQCFGGLPVLVVDKARGNRPIRLQAVYSETIEGIACETGDGPFFLFSSAMDSYRNVSISVLPSESQQVIKARLAQKSQRYLKLVLVSPDSSVTISQAGLESCRPSITPKAHFACSSDVLNRIWQDGVRTIDMCTVLKGETLPSWDVADIGTKVSGQHWAPCRQGTRWGDKEVTFQVLVDRVGASWGVHMVANGVVFCLDVERQELRAYEGLAHQSAVFPVKSFGSWSARTMAKRGDWIDVCVVTSGSRVTVSINGKEIATLADVRVRPLLGGSGINTGSVAFGGPEGWVAVYRNLVVRDPSGSTLYENGMCLKDKDRVLADFQVGTNVVSCMIDGAKRDRATFGGDLFVSGRGVAYAGLDLDAVAGSIELLASHQTEDGYLGNLCPIQAPIHTGEEPPPTYAFYSITYAFLLVVAAKDYWLHSGDDELVRRLLPAMDRLLDFGASQLNSMGLIEAHPELSMHWYPLGGPVFGASGTANLAYYDALKAAETLTTDASEKHVLSLRADELKRNILAHLLNQETGSVRMGTALPSDGICQDTNGYAVSLNIIPEPLDTTSHLKCPSETRPVAFKGLNHWDKTGVVSPYATGFAAEALFSQGKGHEAIELMESVWGPMADPSNPNYSGGHWEAMTTDGKPFGHDTSLMHAWSSWPVFLLPQYLTGLKPTEAGWEKVQIAPVVSGVDFARYTVDTPRGTFEVEMRLDGAAETLSLAVTLPAGVSATVIPPFGFLAGSEAEALLQGPAKKTFHFTDKR
;
A
#
# COMPACT_ATOMS: atom_id res chain seq x y z
N MET A 1 -24.94 7.70 -11.94
CA MET A 1 -25.49 8.62 -10.92
C MET A 1 -24.49 9.75 -10.75
N SER A 2 -24.79 10.99 -11.15
CA SER A 2 -23.86 12.11 -10.97
C SER A 2 -23.83 12.50 -9.49
N HIS A 3 -22.79 12.10 -8.78
CA HIS A 3 -22.53 12.60 -7.44
C HIS A 3 -21.97 14.02 -7.60
N SER A 4 -22.47 14.98 -6.81
CA SER A 4 -21.86 16.31 -6.76
C SER A 4 -20.38 16.16 -6.39
N PRO A 5 -19.46 16.86 -7.07
CA PRO A 5 -18.05 16.75 -6.76
C PRO A 5 -17.75 17.20 -5.33
N ILE A 6 -16.74 16.58 -4.72
CA ILE A 6 -16.23 16.99 -3.40
C ILE A 6 -15.54 18.34 -3.58
N THR A 7 -15.96 19.35 -2.84
CA THR A 7 -15.41 20.72 -2.90
C THR A 7 -14.62 21.06 -1.65
N ALA A 8 -13.73 22.05 -1.76
CA ALA A 8 -12.99 22.57 -0.63
C ALA A 8 -13.92 23.11 0.46
N LYS A 9 -13.52 22.94 1.73
CA LYS A 9 -14.21 23.53 2.88
C LYS A 9 -13.70 24.94 3.20
N HIS A 10 -12.40 25.16 2.99
CA HIS A 10 -11.74 26.41 3.35
C HIS A 10 -10.70 26.79 2.28
N VAL A 11 -10.44 28.10 2.18
CA VAL A 11 -9.22 28.62 1.56
C VAL A 11 -8.19 28.83 2.65
N LEU A 12 -7.06 28.14 2.55
CA LEU A 12 -5.99 28.21 3.53
C LEU A 12 -5.15 29.48 3.34
N SER A 13 -4.80 29.80 2.09
CA SER A 13 -4.04 30.99 1.76
C SER A 13 -4.20 31.40 0.29
N THR A 14 -3.94 32.68 0.03
CA THR A 14 -3.79 33.24 -1.31
C THR A 14 -2.45 33.96 -1.43
N THR A 15 -1.91 34.06 -2.63
CA THR A 15 -0.66 34.78 -2.93
C THR A 15 -0.77 35.43 -4.30
N GLY A 16 -0.11 36.58 -4.51
CA GLY A 16 -0.24 37.36 -5.75
C GLY A 16 -1.64 37.98 -5.89
N ASP A 17 -2.08 38.26 -7.12
CA ASP A 17 -3.45 38.71 -7.39
C ASP A 17 -4.40 37.51 -7.45
N ALA A 18 -4.61 36.91 -6.28
CA ALA A 18 -5.54 35.81 -6.05
C ALA A 18 -6.60 36.25 -5.04
N GLN A 19 -7.86 36.20 -5.45
CA GLN A 19 -8.99 36.70 -4.68
C GLN A 19 -10.03 35.60 -4.47
N HIS A 20 -10.62 35.58 -3.27
CA HIS A 20 -11.75 34.74 -2.89
C HIS A 20 -12.87 35.66 -2.43
N ASP A 21 -14.03 35.56 -3.06
CA ASP A 21 -15.23 36.26 -2.62
C ASP A 21 -15.81 35.52 -1.40
N PRO A 22 -15.81 36.12 -0.19
CA PRO A 22 -16.27 35.45 1.02
C PRO A 22 -17.75 35.03 0.99
N ASP A 23 -18.55 35.70 0.15
CA ASP A 23 -19.98 35.48 0.02
C ASP A 23 -20.34 34.53 -1.14
N SER A 24 -19.33 34.02 -1.88
CA SER A 24 -19.54 33.05 -2.97
C SER A 24 -18.45 31.96 -3.01
N ILE A 25 -18.63 30.99 -3.92
CA ILE A 25 -17.63 29.95 -4.19
C ILE A 25 -16.68 30.34 -5.34
N ILE A 26 -16.63 31.63 -5.68
CA ILE A 26 -15.90 32.13 -6.83
C ILE A 26 -14.50 32.60 -6.42
N PHE A 27 -13.51 32.12 -7.16
CA PHE A 27 -12.10 32.43 -7.00
C PHE A 27 -11.57 33.07 -8.28
N SER A 28 -10.69 34.07 -8.16
CA SER A 28 -10.02 34.66 -9.32
C SER A 28 -8.51 34.66 -9.14
N LEU A 29 -7.78 34.32 -10.20
CA LEU A 29 -6.32 34.44 -10.28
C LEU A 29 -5.96 35.30 -11.48
N ALA A 30 -5.06 36.26 -11.30
CA ALA A 30 -4.56 37.11 -12.39
C ALA A 30 -3.04 37.30 -12.29
N ASN A 31 -2.39 37.35 -13.45
CA ASN A 31 -0.98 37.73 -13.58
C ASN A 31 -0.85 38.89 -14.56
N ASP A 32 -0.06 39.89 -14.20
CA ASP A 32 0.29 41.01 -15.06
C ASP A 32 1.28 40.61 -16.17
N ALA A 33 1.52 41.52 -17.11
CA ALA A 33 2.32 41.28 -18.31
C ALA A 33 3.84 41.17 -18.07
N VAL A 34 4.37 41.52 -16.89
CA VAL A 34 5.82 41.64 -16.65
C VAL A 34 6.20 41.20 -15.24
N THR A 35 6.63 39.96 -15.03
CA THR A 35 7.08 39.53 -13.69
C THR A 35 8.14 38.42 -13.74
N GLU A 36 9.40 38.76 -13.98
CA GLU A 36 10.49 37.93 -13.43
C GLU A 36 10.60 38.08 -11.89
N THR A 37 9.86 39.04 -11.29
CA THR A 37 10.01 39.41 -9.87
C THR A 37 8.72 39.48 -9.02
N SER A 38 7.51 39.48 -9.59
CA SER A 38 6.27 39.41 -8.78
C SER A 38 5.84 37.96 -8.53
N PRO A 39 5.28 37.64 -7.35
CA PRO A 39 4.79 36.30 -7.08
C PRO A 39 3.61 35.95 -7.98
N GLN A 40 3.63 34.76 -8.58
CA GLN A 40 2.51 34.21 -9.34
C GLN A 40 1.26 34.10 -8.48
N ALA A 41 0.09 34.43 -9.06
CA ALA A 41 -1.18 34.24 -8.37
C ALA A 41 -1.39 32.76 -8.02
N SER A 42 -1.71 32.48 -6.75
CA SER A 42 -2.04 31.12 -6.30
C SER A 42 -3.01 31.07 -5.13
N ILE A 43 -3.74 29.97 -5.02
CA ILE A 43 -4.72 29.69 -3.97
C ILE A 43 -4.50 28.27 -3.44
N ILE A 44 -4.51 28.10 -2.12
CA ILE A 44 -4.48 26.80 -1.45
C ILE A 44 -5.86 26.49 -0.86
N PHE A 45 -6.42 25.37 -1.28
CA PHE A 45 -7.70 24.84 -0.82
C PHE A 45 -7.47 23.74 0.24
N ASP A 46 -8.24 23.77 1.32
CA ASP A 46 -8.30 22.71 2.33
C ASP A 46 -9.69 22.04 2.30
N TYR A 47 -9.69 20.73 2.09
CA TYR A 47 -10.90 19.90 2.07
C TYR A 47 -11.28 19.37 3.47
N GLY A 48 -10.45 19.64 4.48
CA GLY A 48 -10.61 19.29 5.89
C GLY A 48 -10.13 17.88 6.25
N GLN A 49 -10.06 16.99 5.26
CA GLN A 49 -9.52 15.63 5.37
C GLN A 49 -9.12 15.14 3.98
N CYS A 50 -8.50 13.96 3.88
CA CYS A 50 -8.17 13.41 2.58
C CYS A 50 -9.44 13.02 1.80
N PHE A 51 -9.40 13.05 0.48
CA PHE A 51 -10.43 12.49 -0.39
C PHE A 51 -9.78 12.00 -1.68
N GLY A 52 -10.43 11.03 -2.32
CA GLY A 52 -10.01 10.48 -3.61
C GLY A 52 -11.01 10.75 -4.72
N GLY A 53 -10.52 11.04 -5.92
CA GLY A 53 -11.38 11.19 -7.10
C GLY A 53 -10.64 11.69 -8.32
N LEU A 54 -11.38 11.90 -9.41
CA LEU A 54 -10.92 12.59 -10.61
C LEU A 54 -10.96 14.10 -10.37
N PRO A 55 -9.82 14.82 -10.42
CA PRO A 55 -9.83 16.28 -10.33
C PRO A 55 -10.69 16.94 -11.40
N VAL A 56 -11.53 17.87 -10.98
CA VAL A 56 -12.39 18.68 -11.82
C VAL A 56 -12.26 20.15 -11.46
N LEU A 57 -12.07 20.98 -12.49
CA LEU A 57 -12.01 22.43 -12.39
C LEU A 57 -13.11 23.05 -13.27
N VAL A 58 -13.99 23.85 -12.68
CA VAL A 58 -14.98 24.63 -13.40
C VAL A 58 -14.47 26.06 -13.50
N VAL A 59 -14.07 26.46 -14.71
CA VAL A 59 -13.55 27.79 -15.03
C VAL A 59 -14.65 28.59 -15.70
N ASP A 60 -15.22 29.56 -15.00
CA ASP A 60 -16.30 30.40 -15.51
C ASP A 60 -15.83 31.31 -16.65
N LYS A 61 -14.65 31.91 -16.49
CA LYS A 61 -14.04 32.83 -17.45
C LYS A 61 -12.54 32.67 -17.45
N ALA A 62 -11.95 32.80 -18.63
CA ALA A 62 -10.52 32.71 -18.86
C ALA A 62 -10.11 33.80 -19.87
N ARG A 63 -9.25 34.73 -19.46
CA ARG A 63 -8.77 35.82 -20.32
C ARG A 63 -7.28 35.69 -20.57
N GLY A 64 -6.90 35.80 -21.83
CA GLY A 64 -5.51 35.73 -22.27
C GLY A 64 -5.43 35.61 -23.78
N ASN A 65 -4.24 35.86 -24.33
CA ASN A 65 -4.01 35.84 -25.77
C ASN A 65 -3.65 34.46 -26.34
N ARG A 66 -3.48 33.45 -25.47
CA ARG A 66 -3.05 32.07 -25.78
C ARG A 66 -3.68 31.10 -24.77
N PRO A 67 -3.61 29.78 -24.98
CA PRO A 67 -3.95 28.81 -23.93
C PRO A 67 -3.23 29.16 -22.61
N ILE A 68 -4.01 29.30 -21.55
CA ILE A 68 -3.58 29.68 -20.21
C ILE A 68 -3.11 28.41 -19.49
N ARG A 69 -1.98 28.50 -18.79
CA ARG A 69 -1.41 27.41 -18.01
C ARG A 69 -1.64 27.63 -16.53
N LEU A 70 -2.30 26.65 -15.90
CA LEU A 70 -2.35 26.49 -14.46
C LEU A 70 -1.46 25.32 -14.04
N GLN A 71 -0.96 25.35 -12.81
CA GLN A 71 -0.39 24.19 -12.14
C GLN A 71 -1.29 23.81 -10.98
N ALA A 72 -1.61 22.52 -10.88
CA ALA A 72 -2.34 21.94 -9.77
C ALA A 72 -1.40 21.06 -8.95
N VAL A 73 -1.12 21.48 -7.71
CA VAL A 73 -0.28 20.77 -6.76
C VAL A 73 -1.17 20.14 -5.69
N TYR A 74 -1.00 18.84 -5.45
CA TYR A 74 -1.82 18.04 -4.54
C TYR A 74 -0.97 17.55 -3.36
N SER A 75 -1.56 17.51 -2.17
CA SER A 75 -0.92 16.91 -1.00
C SER A 75 -1.92 16.35 0.00
N GLU A 76 -1.52 15.31 0.73
CA GLU A 76 -2.18 14.90 1.97
C GLU A 76 -1.72 15.73 3.17
N THR A 77 -0.48 16.21 3.16
CA THR A 77 0.18 16.91 4.28
C THR A 77 0.22 18.41 4.08
N ILE A 78 0.26 19.16 5.18
CA ILE A 78 0.45 20.62 5.12
C ILE A 78 1.86 21.01 4.66
N GLU A 79 2.86 20.16 4.96
CA GLU A 79 4.23 20.38 4.51
C GLU A 79 4.35 20.13 3.00
N GLY A 80 3.76 19.05 2.49
CA GLY A 80 3.86 18.68 1.09
C GLY A 80 3.20 19.71 0.16
N ILE A 81 2.13 20.38 0.58
CA ILE A 81 1.51 21.43 -0.26
C ILE A 81 2.39 22.68 -0.41
N ALA A 82 3.36 22.88 0.49
CA ALA A 82 4.34 23.95 0.37
C ALA A 82 5.46 23.62 -0.64
N CYS A 83 5.68 22.33 -0.94
CA CYS A 83 6.67 21.87 -1.89
C CYS A 83 6.22 22.09 -3.34
N GLU A 84 7.18 22.35 -4.23
CA GLU A 84 6.90 22.55 -5.67
C GLU A 84 6.27 21.31 -6.31
N THR A 85 6.66 20.12 -5.87
CA THR A 85 6.16 18.83 -6.41
C THR A 85 4.96 18.29 -5.64
N GLY A 86 4.43 19.02 -4.67
CA GLY A 86 3.45 18.49 -3.72
C GLY A 86 4.11 17.47 -2.80
N ASP A 87 3.38 16.40 -2.49
CA ASP A 87 3.91 15.24 -1.76
C ASP A 87 4.43 14.11 -2.65
N GLY A 88 4.57 14.32 -3.96
CA GLY A 88 5.10 13.33 -4.91
C GLY A 88 6.27 13.86 -5.74
N PRO A 89 6.59 13.24 -6.90
CA PRO A 89 5.86 12.16 -7.59
C PRO A 89 6.17 10.74 -7.08
N PHE A 90 5.41 9.74 -7.56
CA PHE A 90 5.56 8.34 -7.19
C PHE A 90 5.64 7.43 -8.43
N PHE A 91 6.73 6.66 -8.53
CA PHE A 91 7.07 5.89 -9.73
C PHE A 91 7.31 4.40 -9.49
N LEU A 92 6.92 3.85 -8.33
CA LEU A 92 7.38 2.52 -7.92
C LEU A 92 6.75 1.39 -8.75
N PHE A 93 5.41 1.24 -8.73
CA PHE A 93 4.78 0.01 -9.26
C PHE A 93 3.58 0.19 -10.18
N SER A 94 2.91 1.33 -10.14
CA SER A 94 1.52 1.40 -10.62
C SER A 94 1.26 2.64 -11.46
N SER A 95 0.50 2.43 -12.54
CA SER A 95 -0.11 3.49 -13.36
C SER A 95 -1.61 3.63 -13.08
N ALA A 96 -2.11 3.08 -11.97
CA ALA A 96 -3.54 3.01 -11.68
C ALA A 96 -4.18 4.40 -11.48
N MET A 97 -3.35 5.41 -11.23
CA MET A 97 -3.70 6.81 -11.11
C MET A 97 -2.45 7.66 -11.37
N ASP A 98 -2.62 8.98 -11.31
CA ASP A 98 -1.55 9.93 -11.61
C ASP A 98 -0.35 9.74 -10.66
N SER A 99 0.81 9.46 -11.25
CA SER A 99 2.11 9.42 -10.60
C SER A 99 2.56 10.81 -10.13
N TYR A 100 2.07 11.87 -10.76
CA TYR A 100 2.46 13.24 -10.46
C TYR A 100 1.50 13.89 -9.48
N ARG A 101 2.08 14.73 -8.62
CA ARG A 101 1.36 15.54 -7.63
C ARG A 101 1.47 17.03 -7.92
N ASN A 102 2.19 17.40 -8.98
CA ASN A 102 2.16 18.72 -9.61
C ASN A 102 1.86 18.48 -11.09
N VAL A 103 0.69 18.92 -11.55
CA VAL A 103 0.14 18.60 -12.87
C VAL A 103 -0.26 19.88 -13.60
N SER A 104 0.12 19.97 -14.87
CA SER A 104 -0.18 21.13 -15.69
C SER A 104 -1.57 21.05 -16.31
N ILE A 105 -2.35 22.10 -16.09
CA ILE A 105 -3.70 22.26 -16.66
C ILE A 105 -3.66 23.35 -17.73
N SER A 106 -4.25 23.08 -18.90
CA SER A 106 -4.40 24.06 -19.97
C SER A 106 -5.85 24.47 -20.10
N VAL A 107 -6.09 25.78 -20.10
CA VAL A 107 -7.40 26.42 -20.23
C VAL A 107 -7.41 27.28 -21.49
N LEU A 108 -8.45 27.17 -22.32
CA LEU A 108 -8.60 28.07 -23.46
C LEU A 108 -9.21 29.40 -23.01
N PRO A 109 -8.78 30.55 -23.56
CA PRO A 109 -9.47 31.82 -23.33
C PRO A 109 -10.94 31.73 -23.76
N SER A 110 -11.85 32.13 -22.87
CA SER A 110 -13.29 32.03 -23.07
C SER A 110 -14.03 32.95 -22.09
N GLU A 111 -15.10 33.59 -22.55
CA GLU A 111 -16.08 34.28 -21.69
C GLU A 111 -17.23 33.35 -21.23
N SER A 112 -17.24 32.10 -21.71
CA SER A 112 -18.17 31.05 -21.31
C SER A 112 -17.49 30.00 -20.42
N GLN A 113 -18.28 29.40 -19.52
CA GLN A 113 -17.81 28.40 -18.58
C GLN A 113 -17.23 27.16 -19.29
N GLN A 114 -16.14 26.63 -18.74
CA GLN A 114 -15.45 25.44 -19.18
C GLN A 114 -15.30 24.46 -18.00
N VAL A 115 -15.57 23.18 -18.24
CA VAL A 115 -15.30 22.12 -17.26
C VAL A 115 -14.07 21.35 -17.71
N ILE A 116 -13.03 21.38 -16.90
CA ILE A 116 -11.75 20.72 -17.16
C ILE A 116 -11.66 19.51 -16.22
N LYS A 117 -11.47 18.33 -16.80
CA LYS A 117 -11.31 17.08 -16.04
C LYS A 117 -9.90 16.54 -16.25
N ALA A 118 -9.27 16.11 -15.17
CA ALA A 118 -8.02 15.36 -15.25
C ALA A 118 -8.24 14.00 -15.92
N ARG A 119 -7.18 13.47 -16.55
CA ARG A 119 -7.19 12.15 -17.18
C ARG A 119 -7.20 11.02 -16.14
N LEU A 120 -6.40 11.18 -15.10
CA LEU A 120 -6.19 10.19 -14.05
C LEU A 120 -6.63 10.76 -12.70
N ALA A 121 -7.04 9.86 -11.81
CA ALA A 121 -7.49 10.23 -10.48
C ALA A 121 -6.33 10.66 -9.57
N GLN A 122 -6.64 11.47 -8.57
CA GLN A 122 -5.87 11.62 -7.34
C GLN A 122 -6.64 10.87 -6.24
N LYS A 123 -6.21 9.68 -5.85
CA LYS A 123 -6.97 8.82 -4.91
C LYS A 123 -6.91 9.24 -3.45
N SER A 124 -5.98 10.10 -3.08
CA SER A 124 -5.95 10.71 -1.75
C SER A 124 -5.23 12.04 -1.78
N GLN A 125 -5.95 13.10 -1.41
CA GLN A 125 -5.40 14.44 -1.17
C GLN A 125 -6.31 15.20 -0.20
N ARG A 126 -5.73 16.01 0.68
CA ARG A 126 -6.45 16.97 1.52
C ARG A 126 -6.31 18.40 1.01
N TYR A 127 -5.17 18.71 0.39
CA TYR A 127 -4.81 20.06 -0.03
C TYR A 127 -4.60 20.12 -1.54
N LEU A 128 -5.14 21.17 -2.15
CA LEU A 128 -4.91 21.52 -3.56
C LEU A 128 -4.39 22.95 -3.63
N LYS A 129 -3.27 23.17 -4.32
CA LYS A 129 -2.75 24.49 -4.65
C LYS A 129 -2.88 24.69 -6.15
N LEU A 130 -3.61 25.73 -6.55
CA LEU A 130 -3.66 26.18 -7.94
C LEU A 130 -2.75 27.38 -8.11
N VAL A 131 -1.87 27.33 -9.12
CA VAL A 131 -0.95 28.43 -9.47
C VAL A 131 -1.20 28.84 -10.92
N LEU A 132 -1.44 30.13 -11.15
CA LEU A 132 -1.50 30.68 -12.50
C LEU A 132 -0.08 30.95 -13.00
N VAL A 133 0.33 30.23 -14.06
CA VAL A 133 1.69 30.32 -14.60
C VAL A 133 1.78 31.28 -15.77
N SER A 134 0.75 31.36 -16.60
CA SER A 134 0.76 32.25 -17.77
C SER A 134 0.81 33.73 -17.34
N PRO A 135 1.70 34.54 -17.93
CA PRO A 135 1.67 36.00 -17.75
C PRO A 135 0.52 36.61 -18.57
N ASP A 136 0.13 37.85 -18.25
CA ASP A 136 -0.92 38.61 -18.95
C ASP A 136 -2.21 37.79 -19.14
N SER A 137 -2.67 37.17 -18.05
CA SER A 137 -3.83 36.29 -18.08
C SER A 137 -4.59 36.29 -16.78
N SER A 138 -5.87 35.91 -16.83
CA SER A 138 -6.69 35.70 -15.65
C SER A 138 -7.67 34.55 -15.83
N VAL A 139 -8.02 33.91 -14.72
CA VAL A 139 -9.04 32.86 -14.65
C VAL A 139 -9.99 33.13 -13.47
N THR A 140 -11.27 32.87 -13.69
CA THR A 140 -12.31 32.86 -12.66
C THR A 140 -12.84 31.44 -12.54
N ILE A 141 -12.84 30.89 -11.33
CA ILE A 141 -13.13 29.49 -11.03
C ILE A 141 -14.28 29.45 -10.03
N SER A 142 -15.33 28.69 -10.29
CA SER A 142 -16.42 28.44 -9.33
C SER A 142 -16.28 27.11 -8.60
N GLN A 143 -15.41 26.23 -9.07
CA GLN A 143 -15.25 24.91 -8.48
C GLN A 143 -13.85 24.35 -8.76
N ALA A 144 -13.15 23.96 -7.69
CA ALA A 144 -12.00 23.07 -7.72
C ALA A 144 -12.32 21.90 -6.80
N GLY A 145 -12.46 20.70 -7.36
CA GLY A 145 -12.97 19.55 -6.62
C GLY A 145 -12.59 18.21 -7.19
N LEU A 146 -13.15 17.15 -6.60
CA LEU A 146 -12.92 15.76 -6.98
C LEU A 146 -14.25 15.06 -7.30
N GLU A 147 -14.37 14.48 -8.49
CA GLU A 147 -15.46 13.55 -8.82
C GLU A 147 -15.12 12.15 -8.30
N SER A 148 -16.03 11.54 -7.52
CA SER A 148 -15.80 10.18 -7.00
C SER A 148 -15.66 9.17 -8.14
N CYS A 149 -14.59 8.36 -8.08
CA CYS A 149 -14.37 7.27 -9.03
C CYS A 149 -15.11 5.98 -8.66
N ARG A 150 -15.75 5.93 -7.49
CA ARG A 150 -16.44 4.74 -6.98
C ARG A 150 -17.72 5.09 -6.22
N PRO A 151 -18.69 4.16 -6.15
CA PRO A 151 -19.81 4.28 -5.20
C PRO A 151 -19.30 4.31 -3.75
N SER A 152 -20.08 4.96 -2.87
CA SER A 152 -19.83 4.89 -1.43
C SER A 152 -20.17 3.49 -0.92
N ILE A 153 -19.27 2.89 -0.14
CA ILE A 153 -19.53 1.65 0.58
C ILE A 153 -20.01 2.01 1.99
N THR A 154 -21.10 1.40 2.43
CA THR A 154 -21.58 1.51 3.81
C THR A 154 -21.04 0.31 4.61
N PRO A 155 -20.23 0.55 5.66
CA PRO A 155 -19.79 -0.50 6.57
C PRO A 155 -20.98 -1.24 7.17
N LYS A 156 -20.91 -2.57 7.23
CA LYS A 156 -21.92 -3.43 7.89
C LYS A 156 -21.56 -3.77 9.33
N ALA A 157 -20.56 -3.07 9.88
CA ALA A 157 -20.18 -3.17 11.28
C ALA A 157 -20.25 -1.81 11.96
N HIS A 158 -20.52 -1.82 13.26
CA HIS A 158 -20.55 -0.64 14.10
C HIS A 158 -19.82 -0.94 15.41
N PHE A 159 -18.89 -0.07 15.79
CA PHE A 159 -18.19 -0.12 17.06
C PHE A 159 -18.37 1.21 17.80
N ALA A 160 -18.56 1.12 19.13
CA ALA A 160 -18.54 2.27 20.01
C ALA A 160 -18.06 1.86 21.41
N CYS A 161 -17.32 2.73 22.07
CA CYS A 161 -16.89 2.56 23.47
C CYS A 161 -17.01 3.89 24.24
N SER A 162 -16.67 3.87 25.53
CA SER A 162 -16.73 5.06 26.39
C SER A 162 -15.64 6.11 26.11
N SER A 163 -14.64 5.80 25.27
CA SER A 163 -13.59 6.76 24.86
C SER A 163 -13.88 7.34 23.48
N ASP A 164 -14.09 8.66 23.42
CA ASP A 164 -14.29 9.38 22.16
C ASP A 164 -13.05 9.31 21.25
N VAL A 165 -11.85 9.23 21.83
CA VAL A 165 -10.60 9.08 21.07
C VAL A 165 -10.57 7.73 20.36
N LEU A 166 -10.85 6.63 21.07
CA LEU A 166 -10.90 5.29 20.48
C LEU A 166 -12.01 5.15 19.44
N ASN A 167 -13.16 5.81 19.65
CA ASN A 167 -14.23 5.86 18.67
C ASN A 167 -13.78 6.53 17.35
N ARG A 168 -13.07 7.65 17.43
CA ARG A 168 -12.50 8.32 16.25
C ARG A 168 -11.43 7.48 15.57
N ILE A 169 -10.52 6.87 16.35
CA ILE A 169 -9.49 5.95 15.84
C ILE A 169 -10.14 4.81 15.04
N TRP A 170 -11.21 4.19 15.57
CA TRP A 170 -11.88 3.12 14.85
C TRP A 170 -12.53 3.63 13.55
N GLN A 171 -13.22 4.78 13.58
CA GLN A 171 -13.87 5.38 12.41
C GLN A 171 -12.88 5.76 11.30
N ASP A 172 -11.78 6.43 11.66
CA ASP A 172 -10.70 6.80 10.75
C ASP A 172 -10.02 5.54 10.18
N GLY A 173 -9.88 4.47 10.98
CA GLY A 173 -9.39 3.18 10.53
C GLY A 173 -10.30 2.51 9.49
N VAL A 174 -11.62 2.49 9.71
CA VAL A 174 -12.60 1.96 8.74
C VAL A 174 -12.54 2.74 7.43
N ARG A 175 -12.45 4.08 7.52
CA ARG A 175 -12.30 4.94 6.34
C ARG A 175 -10.97 4.69 5.61
N THR A 176 -9.90 4.37 6.34
CA THR A 176 -8.61 4.00 5.76
C THR A 176 -8.72 2.73 4.93
N ILE A 177 -9.38 1.70 5.46
CA ILE A 177 -9.60 0.45 4.73
C ILE A 177 -10.44 0.70 3.49
N ASP A 178 -11.56 1.43 3.59
CA ASP A 178 -12.41 1.76 2.43
C ASP A 178 -11.62 2.46 1.32
N MET A 179 -10.80 3.47 1.66
CA MET A 179 -9.95 4.16 0.69
C MET A 179 -8.82 3.29 0.10
N CYS A 180 -8.45 2.21 0.79
CA CYS A 180 -7.45 1.25 0.33
C CYS A 180 -8.05 0.00 -0.33
N THR A 181 -9.37 -0.02 -0.57
CA THR A 181 -10.01 -1.01 -1.44
C THR A 181 -10.13 -0.46 -2.86
N VAL A 182 -10.03 -1.33 -3.86
CA VAL A 182 -10.25 -1.01 -5.26
C VAL A 182 -11.22 -2.06 -5.82
N LEU A 183 -12.36 -1.62 -6.37
CA LEU A 183 -13.32 -2.52 -7.01
C LEU A 183 -12.80 -2.99 -8.37
N LYS A 184 -13.19 -4.20 -8.78
CA LYS A 184 -12.90 -4.70 -10.14
C LYS A 184 -13.32 -3.68 -11.21
N GLY A 185 -12.38 -3.32 -12.08
CA GLY A 185 -12.60 -2.35 -13.17
C GLY A 185 -12.67 -0.89 -12.73
N GLU A 186 -12.29 -0.56 -11.49
CA GLU A 186 -12.29 0.81 -10.96
C GLU A 186 -11.13 1.66 -11.53
N THR A 187 -9.97 1.06 -11.83
CA THR A 187 -8.86 1.79 -12.44
C THR A 187 -9.13 2.04 -13.92
N LEU A 188 -8.64 3.17 -14.44
CA LEU A 188 -8.75 3.52 -15.85
C LEU A 188 -7.47 3.15 -16.62
N PRO A 189 -7.55 2.83 -17.92
CA PRO A 189 -6.36 2.65 -18.73
C PRO A 189 -5.52 3.92 -18.75
N SER A 190 -4.22 3.80 -18.44
CA SER A 190 -3.32 4.97 -18.45
C SER A 190 -2.87 5.35 -19.86
N TRP A 191 -2.96 4.41 -20.83
CA TRP A 191 -2.60 4.60 -22.23
C TRP A 191 -3.81 4.56 -23.16
N ASP A 192 -3.78 5.35 -24.25
CA ASP A 192 -4.81 5.28 -25.31
C ASP A 192 -4.26 4.48 -26.50
N VAL A 193 -4.82 3.29 -26.72
CA VAL A 193 -4.44 2.45 -27.87
C VAL A 193 -5.30 2.82 -29.09
N ALA A 194 -4.66 3.19 -30.20
CA ALA A 194 -5.33 3.57 -31.45
C ALA A 194 -4.71 2.85 -32.66
N ASP A 195 -5.29 3.02 -33.85
CA ASP A 195 -4.82 2.37 -35.08
C ASP A 195 -3.40 2.77 -35.47
N ILE A 196 -3.06 4.06 -35.29
CA ILE A 196 -1.74 4.59 -35.66
C ILE A 196 -0.63 4.24 -34.66
N GLY A 197 -1.00 3.74 -33.48
CA GLY A 197 -0.09 3.46 -32.37
C GLY A 197 -0.74 3.71 -30.99
N THR A 198 0.02 3.45 -29.93
CA THR A 198 -0.41 3.68 -28.54
C THR A 198 0.11 5.02 -28.03
N LYS A 199 -0.81 5.91 -27.66
CA LYS A 199 -0.51 7.21 -27.05
C LYS A 199 -0.24 7.04 -25.56
N VAL A 200 0.98 7.39 -25.15
CA VAL A 200 1.47 7.36 -23.77
C VAL A 200 1.66 8.79 -23.30
N SER A 201 0.99 9.14 -22.20
CA SER A 201 1.20 10.41 -21.50
C SER A 201 2.20 10.20 -20.35
N GLY A 202 2.90 11.27 -19.96
CA GLY A 202 3.87 11.25 -18.88
C GLY A 202 3.30 10.69 -17.57
N GLN A 203 3.85 9.55 -17.15
CA GLN A 203 3.51 8.74 -15.97
C GLN A 203 4.73 7.86 -15.61
N HIS A 204 4.59 7.01 -14.60
CA HIS A 204 5.46 5.86 -14.36
C HIS A 204 5.87 5.14 -15.65
N TRP A 205 7.13 4.70 -15.71
CA TRP A 205 7.66 3.88 -16.80
C TRP A 205 7.19 2.44 -16.64
N ALA A 206 6.04 2.14 -17.22
CA ALA A 206 5.42 0.83 -17.15
C ALA A 206 6.27 -0.21 -17.91
N PRO A 207 6.85 -1.21 -17.22
CA PRO A 207 7.66 -2.24 -17.83
C PRO A 207 6.81 -3.31 -18.51
N CYS A 208 7.30 -3.87 -19.61
CA CYS A 208 6.70 -5.05 -20.20
C CYS A 208 6.96 -6.26 -19.28
N ARG A 209 5.89 -6.83 -18.70
CA ARG A 209 5.96 -7.95 -17.76
C ARG A 209 6.59 -9.20 -18.38
N GLN A 210 6.43 -9.40 -19.69
CA GLN A 210 7.02 -10.55 -20.39
C GLN A 210 8.56 -10.52 -20.41
N GLY A 211 9.15 -9.36 -20.12
CA GLY A 211 10.58 -9.13 -20.23
C GLY A 211 11.37 -9.06 -18.94
N THR A 212 10.80 -9.47 -17.81
CA THR A 212 11.48 -9.42 -16.50
C THR A 212 12.75 -10.28 -16.45
N ARG A 213 12.95 -11.19 -17.42
CA ARG A 213 14.09 -12.12 -17.49
C ARG A 213 14.96 -11.95 -18.73
N TRP A 214 14.72 -10.92 -19.56
CA TRP A 214 15.53 -10.73 -20.77
C TRP A 214 16.95 -10.30 -20.43
N GLY A 215 17.94 -10.98 -21.00
CA GLY A 215 19.35 -10.58 -20.92
C GLY A 215 19.71 -9.49 -21.93
N ASP A 216 20.86 -9.70 -22.58
CA ASP A 216 21.30 -8.91 -23.74
C ASP A 216 20.23 -8.98 -24.85
N LYS A 217 19.95 -7.83 -25.46
CA LYS A 217 18.86 -7.71 -26.44
C LYS A 217 19.01 -6.47 -27.32
N GLU A 218 18.37 -6.54 -28.47
CA GLU A 218 18.04 -5.40 -29.31
C GLU A 218 16.56 -5.07 -29.13
N VAL A 219 16.25 -3.81 -28.84
CA VAL A 219 14.88 -3.28 -28.73
C VAL A 219 14.69 -2.26 -29.85
N THR A 220 13.71 -2.48 -30.72
CA THR A 220 13.35 -1.57 -31.80
C THR A 220 11.89 -1.16 -31.70
N PHE A 221 11.60 0.11 -31.96
CA PHE A 221 10.23 0.64 -32.07
C PHE A 221 10.23 1.96 -32.83
N GLN A 222 9.05 2.39 -33.26
CA GLN A 222 8.82 3.71 -33.81
C GLN A 222 8.09 4.59 -32.81
N VAL A 223 8.47 5.88 -32.73
CA VAL A 223 7.82 6.85 -31.87
C VAL A 223 7.52 8.15 -32.60
N LEU A 224 6.35 8.72 -32.34
CA LEU A 224 5.89 10.02 -32.81
C LEU A 224 5.71 10.93 -31.60
N VAL A 225 6.46 12.03 -31.53
CA VAL A 225 6.32 12.99 -30.41
C VAL A 225 5.14 13.93 -30.69
N ASP A 226 4.11 13.85 -29.85
CA ASP A 226 2.94 14.74 -29.86
C ASP A 226 3.24 16.01 -29.05
N ARG A 227 3.81 15.86 -27.85
CA ARG A 227 4.13 16.97 -26.94
C ARG A 227 5.47 16.77 -26.22
N VAL A 228 6.32 17.79 -26.29
CA VAL A 228 7.67 17.92 -25.69
C VAL A 228 8.69 16.85 -26.09
N GLY A 229 8.43 15.57 -25.81
CA GLY A 229 9.41 14.51 -26.02
C GLY A 229 8.83 13.09 -25.94
N ALA A 230 9.71 12.10 -26.10
CA ALA A 230 9.44 10.68 -25.93
C ALA A 230 10.39 10.07 -24.89
N SER A 231 9.95 9.02 -24.20
CA SER A 231 10.75 8.37 -23.18
C SER A 231 10.48 6.87 -23.09
N TRP A 232 11.55 6.13 -22.90
CA TRP A 232 11.53 4.68 -22.76
C TRP A 232 12.59 4.26 -21.74
N GLY A 233 12.46 3.05 -21.20
CA GLY A 233 13.46 2.44 -20.34
C GLY A 233 13.91 1.09 -20.88
N VAL A 234 15.14 0.71 -20.54
CA VAL A 234 15.67 -0.66 -20.69
C VAL A 234 16.23 -1.13 -19.36
N HIS A 235 16.33 -2.44 -19.17
CA HIS A 235 16.66 -3.02 -17.88
C HIS A 235 15.67 -2.56 -16.79
N MET A 236 14.39 -2.34 -17.14
CA MET A 236 13.34 -1.88 -16.23
C MET A 236 12.49 -3.04 -15.70
N VAL A 237 12.63 -3.37 -14.40
CA VAL A 237 11.64 -4.19 -13.67
C VAL A 237 10.93 -3.30 -12.64
N ALA A 238 11.65 -2.88 -11.60
CA ALA A 238 11.24 -1.74 -10.78
C ALA A 238 12.00 -0.48 -11.21
N ASN A 239 13.32 -0.59 -11.32
CA ASN A 239 14.24 0.44 -11.80
C ASN A 239 15.11 -0.07 -12.96
N GLY A 240 15.74 0.86 -13.68
CA GLY A 240 16.51 0.57 -14.88
C GLY A 240 17.19 1.80 -15.46
N VAL A 241 17.45 1.78 -16.77
CA VAL A 241 18.01 2.92 -17.52
C VAL A 241 16.90 3.59 -18.31
N VAL A 242 16.55 4.80 -17.90
CA VAL A 242 15.52 5.64 -18.51
C VAL A 242 16.14 6.63 -19.48
N PHE A 243 15.62 6.67 -20.70
CA PHE A 243 16.00 7.61 -21.76
C PHE A 243 14.90 8.65 -21.97
N CYS A 244 15.27 9.93 -22.03
CA CYS A 244 14.36 11.04 -22.30
C CYS A 244 14.84 11.80 -23.55
N LEU A 245 14.14 11.61 -24.68
CA LEU A 245 14.35 12.34 -25.92
C LEU A 245 13.48 13.59 -25.94
N ASP A 246 14.08 14.74 -25.64
CA ASP A 246 13.44 16.05 -25.67
C ASP A 246 13.63 16.70 -27.05
N VAL A 247 12.57 16.79 -27.85
CA VAL A 247 12.68 17.32 -29.21
C VAL A 247 12.63 18.86 -29.26
N GLU A 248 12.18 19.51 -28.19
CA GLU A 248 12.24 20.97 -28.06
C GLU A 248 13.66 21.41 -27.73
N ARG A 249 14.31 20.72 -26.80
CA ARG A 249 15.73 20.95 -26.44
C ARG A 249 16.72 20.30 -27.41
N GLN A 250 16.24 19.40 -28.28
CA GLN A 250 17.05 18.62 -29.21
C GLN A 250 18.15 17.83 -28.49
N GLU A 251 17.76 17.12 -27.43
CA GLU A 251 18.66 16.43 -26.51
C GLU A 251 18.10 15.06 -26.11
N LEU A 252 18.96 14.05 -26.07
CA LEU A 252 18.70 12.77 -25.41
C LEU A 252 19.41 12.76 -24.06
N ARG A 253 18.70 12.42 -22.98
CA ARG A 253 19.26 12.26 -21.62
C ARG A 253 19.03 10.85 -21.13
N ALA A 254 19.93 10.33 -20.29
CA ALA A 254 19.80 8.99 -19.71
C ALA A 254 20.04 8.99 -18.20
N TYR A 255 19.26 8.18 -17.48
CA TYR A 255 19.24 8.10 -16.02
C TYR A 255 19.14 6.66 -15.54
N GLU A 256 19.85 6.32 -14.47
CA GLU A 256 19.64 5.11 -13.67
C GLU A 256 18.61 5.42 -12.56
N GLY A 257 17.53 4.65 -12.46
CA GLY A 257 16.53 4.80 -11.40
C GLY A 257 15.14 4.34 -11.81
N LEU A 258 14.13 4.77 -11.05
CA LEU A 258 12.70 4.58 -11.36
C LEU A 258 12.22 5.53 -12.47
N ALA A 259 12.91 6.67 -12.62
CA ALA A 259 12.50 7.79 -13.45
C ALA A 259 13.68 8.70 -13.80
N HIS A 260 13.40 9.78 -14.54
CA HIS A 260 14.35 10.84 -14.88
C HIS A 260 14.70 11.82 -13.74
N GLN A 261 14.01 11.73 -12.59
CA GLN A 261 14.21 12.61 -11.44
C GLN A 261 14.05 11.83 -10.12
N SER A 262 14.71 12.31 -9.06
CA SER A 262 14.61 11.72 -7.73
C SER A 262 13.17 11.80 -7.20
N ALA A 263 12.75 10.75 -6.51
CA ALA A 263 11.53 10.69 -5.73
C ALA A 263 11.89 10.08 -4.37
N VAL A 264 11.19 9.04 -3.92
CA VAL A 264 11.58 8.22 -2.76
C VAL A 264 13.00 7.65 -2.89
N PHE A 265 13.45 7.39 -4.12
CA PHE A 265 14.82 6.96 -4.42
C PHE A 265 15.57 7.99 -5.26
N PRO A 266 16.90 8.15 -5.03
CA PRO A 266 17.73 9.02 -5.84
C PRO A 266 17.91 8.47 -7.26
N VAL A 267 18.17 9.37 -8.21
CA VAL A 267 18.54 9.01 -9.59
C VAL A 267 20.00 9.33 -9.87
N LYS A 268 20.62 8.55 -10.77
CA LYS A 268 21.99 8.79 -11.25
C LYS A 268 21.95 9.15 -12.73
N SER A 269 22.49 10.30 -13.10
CA SER A 269 22.60 10.68 -14.51
C SER A 269 23.74 9.95 -15.22
N PHE A 270 23.49 9.47 -16.42
CA PHE A 270 24.53 8.96 -17.34
C PHE A 270 25.04 10.02 -18.34
N GLY A 271 24.34 11.16 -18.45
CA GLY A 271 24.74 12.27 -19.31
C GLY A 271 23.66 12.68 -20.32
N SER A 272 24.07 13.57 -21.23
CA SER A 272 23.26 14.02 -22.36
C SER A 272 23.99 14.01 -23.69
N TRP A 273 23.23 13.84 -24.77
CA TRP A 273 23.71 13.81 -26.14
C TRP A 273 22.83 14.69 -27.02
N SER A 274 23.44 15.39 -27.99
CA SER A 274 22.68 16.23 -28.90
C SER A 274 21.88 15.38 -29.90
N ALA A 275 20.57 15.60 -29.95
CA ALA A 275 19.65 15.00 -30.92
C ALA A 275 19.34 15.96 -32.08
N ARG A 276 20.16 17.01 -32.29
CA ARG A 276 19.99 17.98 -33.37
C ARG A 276 19.85 17.28 -34.70
N THR A 277 18.82 17.67 -35.47
CA THR A 277 18.51 17.14 -36.81
C THR A 277 18.13 15.65 -36.86
N MET A 278 18.14 14.93 -35.73
CA MET A 278 17.84 13.50 -35.68
C MET A 278 16.39 13.20 -35.30
N ALA A 279 15.73 14.09 -34.57
CA ALA A 279 14.34 13.96 -34.14
C ALA A 279 13.60 15.29 -34.27
N LYS A 280 12.34 15.24 -34.69
CA LYS A 280 11.47 16.42 -34.83
C LYS A 280 10.05 16.06 -34.40
N ARG A 281 9.37 17.01 -33.76
CA ARG A 281 7.94 16.88 -33.43
C ARG A 281 7.12 16.64 -34.70
N GLY A 282 6.18 15.70 -34.63
CA GLY A 282 5.27 15.38 -35.72
C GLY A 282 5.80 14.40 -36.77
N ASP A 283 7.08 14.02 -36.70
CA ASP A 283 7.67 13.00 -37.57
C ASP A 283 7.80 11.66 -36.81
N TRP A 284 7.66 10.54 -37.53
CA TRP A 284 7.99 9.23 -36.98
C TRP A 284 9.52 9.09 -36.84
N ILE A 285 9.94 8.57 -35.70
CA ILE A 285 11.33 8.38 -35.32
C ILE A 285 11.56 6.90 -35.07
N ASP A 286 12.53 6.30 -35.78
CA ASP A 286 12.97 4.93 -35.53
C ASP A 286 13.98 4.92 -34.39
N VAL A 287 13.71 4.13 -33.35
CA VAL A 287 14.60 3.96 -32.19
C VAL A 287 15.09 2.53 -32.13
N CYS A 288 16.40 2.36 -31.97
CA CYS A 288 17.03 1.07 -31.69
C CYS A 288 17.91 1.20 -30.45
N VAL A 289 17.72 0.30 -29.48
CA VAL A 289 18.54 0.19 -28.27
C VAL A 289 19.15 -1.20 -28.21
N VAL A 290 20.47 -1.30 -28.15
CA VAL A 290 21.19 -2.56 -28.01
C VAL A 290 21.83 -2.62 -26.62
N THR A 291 21.48 -3.63 -25.83
CA THR A 291 22.11 -3.91 -24.54
C THR A 291 23.02 -5.12 -24.69
N SER A 292 24.31 -4.96 -24.38
CA SER A 292 25.30 -6.04 -24.44
C SER A 292 26.26 -5.96 -23.24
N GLY A 293 26.16 -6.93 -22.32
CA GLY A 293 26.86 -6.92 -21.05
C GLY A 293 26.53 -5.67 -20.24
N SER A 294 27.54 -4.87 -19.90
CA SER A 294 27.38 -3.58 -19.21
C SER A 294 27.28 -2.38 -20.16
N ARG A 295 27.12 -2.61 -21.47
CA ARG A 295 27.04 -1.55 -22.49
C ARG A 295 25.63 -1.40 -23.02
N VAL A 296 25.16 -0.15 -23.13
CA VAL A 296 23.87 0.18 -23.75
C VAL A 296 24.12 1.21 -24.86
N THR A 297 23.73 0.89 -26.08
CA THR A 297 23.88 1.78 -27.25
C THR A 297 22.50 2.16 -27.77
N VAL A 298 22.31 3.45 -28.06
CA VAL A 298 21.06 4.01 -28.62
C VAL A 298 21.35 4.57 -30.01
N SER A 299 20.50 4.22 -30.96
CA SER A 299 20.48 4.75 -32.32
C SER A 299 19.10 5.35 -32.62
N ILE A 300 19.10 6.51 -33.28
CA ILE A 300 17.88 7.20 -33.75
C ILE A 300 17.97 7.37 -35.26
N ASN A 301 16.95 6.94 -36.00
CA ASN A 301 16.90 6.98 -37.46
C ASN A 301 18.17 6.37 -38.10
N GLY A 302 18.62 5.23 -37.56
CA GLY A 302 19.78 4.48 -38.03
C GLY A 302 21.15 5.07 -37.66
N LYS A 303 21.22 6.17 -36.90
CA LYS A 303 22.48 6.78 -36.46
C LYS A 303 22.64 6.66 -34.95
N GLU A 304 23.78 6.11 -34.52
CA GLU A 304 24.15 6.05 -33.11
C GLU A 304 24.24 7.46 -32.50
N ILE A 305 23.57 7.65 -31.37
CA ILE A 305 23.54 8.93 -30.63
C ILE A 305 24.19 8.83 -29.26
N ALA A 306 24.10 7.66 -28.60
CA ALA A 306 24.62 7.46 -27.26
C ALA A 306 25.16 6.04 -27.08
N THR A 307 26.29 5.92 -26.39
CA THR A 307 26.81 4.65 -25.86
C THR A 307 27.16 4.85 -24.40
N LEU A 308 26.49 4.09 -23.53
CA LEU A 308 26.73 4.03 -22.09
C LEU A 308 27.63 2.84 -21.80
N ALA A 309 28.66 3.05 -20.97
CA ALA A 309 29.51 2.00 -20.43
C ALA A 309 29.22 1.78 -18.95
N ASP A 310 29.60 0.61 -18.43
CA ASP A 310 29.50 0.24 -17.01
C ASP A 310 28.08 0.37 -16.41
N VAL A 311 27.06 0.08 -17.23
CA VAL A 311 25.68 -0.03 -16.78
C VAL A 311 25.54 -1.29 -15.91
N ARG A 312 25.35 -1.11 -14.61
CA ARG A 312 25.15 -2.18 -13.63
C ARG A 312 23.96 -1.85 -12.74
N VAL A 313 22.78 -1.87 -13.32
CA VAL A 313 21.51 -1.63 -12.60
C VAL A 313 21.34 -2.75 -11.57
N ARG A 314 21.22 -2.40 -10.29
CA ARG A 314 20.80 -3.34 -9.25
C ARG A 314 19.31 -3.15 -8.97
N PRO A 315 18.53 -4.23 -8.84
CA PRO A 315 17.15 -4.11 -8.40
C PRO A 315 17.04 -3.35 -7.06
N LEU A 316 16.15 -2.36 -6.99
CA LEU A 316 15.94 -1.58 -5.75
C LEU A 316 15.21 -2.36 -4.65
N LEU A 317 14.48 -3.42 -4.99
CA LEU A 317 13.51 -4.09 -4.11
C LEU A 317 13.80 -5.58 -3.93
N GLY A 318 15.07 -5.98 -3.95
CA GLY A 318 15.49 -7.38 -3.94
C GLY A 318 15.54 -8.01 -5.35
N GLY A 319 16.01 -9.25 -5.45
CA GLY A 319 16.27 -10.00 -6.69
C GLY A 319 17.75 -10.13 -7.07
N SER A 320 18.10 -11.20 -7.80
CA SER A 320 19.50 -11.59 -8.04
C SER A 320 20.19 -10.83 -9.17
N GLY A 321 21.49 -10.60 -8.97
CA GLY A 321 22.40 -10.10 -10.00
C GLY A 321 22.16 -8.67 -10.50
N ILE A 322 22.60 -8.41 -11.74
CA ILE A 322 22.38 -7.15 -12.45
C ILE A 322 21.00 -7.24 -13.12
N ASN A 323 20.15 -6.24 -12.90
CA ASN A 323 18.88 -6.14 -13.59
C ASN A 323 19.13 -5.97 -15.10
N THR A 324 18.63 -6.91 -15.91
CA THR A 324 18.81 -6.92 -17.36
C THR A 324 17.50 -6.85 -18.14
N GLY A 325 16.37 -7.18 -17.54
CA GLY A 325 15.03 -7.00 -18.14
C GLY A 325 14.34 -5.77 -17.55
N SER A 326 13.30 -5.16 -18.12
CA SER A 326 12.59 -5.31 -19.38
C SER A 326 12.76 -4.01 -20.22
N VAL A 327 11.91 -3.80 -21.22
CA VAL A 327 11.63 -2.49 -21.84
C VAL A 327 10.44 -1.83 -21.13
N ALA A 328 10.45 -0.51 -20.98
CA ALA A 328 9.34 0.25 -20.40
C ALA A 328 9.00 1.51 -21.20
N PHE A 329 7.76 1.99 -21.09
CA PHE A 329 7.35 3.28 -21.64
C PHE A 329 6.64 4.11 -20.58
N GLY A 330 6.87 5.41 -20.61
CA GLY A 330 6.36 6.38 -19.65
C GLY A 330 6.88 7.76 -20.01
N GLY A 331 6.98 8.66 -19.05
CA GLY A 331 7.65 9.93 -19.31
C GLY A 331 7.46 11.00 -18.26
N PRO A 332 8.24 12.10 -18.35
CA PRO A 332 8.04 13.30 -17.56
C PRO A 332 6.63 13.89 -17.68
N GLU A 333 6.17 14.60 -16.65
CA GLU A 333 4.88 15.29 -16.66
C GLU A 333 4.73 16.18 -17.91
N GLY A 334 3.54 16.15 -18.51
CA GLY A 334 3.22 16.91 -19.70
C GLY A 334 3.83 16.38 -21.01
N TRP A 335 4.66 15.34 -21.00
CA TRP A 335 5.17 14.69 -22.21
C TRP A 335 4.13 13.75 -22.80
N VAL A 336 4.05 13.69 -24.12
CA VAL A 336 3.09 12.84 -24.84
C VAL A 336 3.71 12.32 -26.13
N ALA A 337 3.71 11.01 -26.31
CA ALA A 337 4.22 10.36 -27.51
C ALA A 337 3.37 9.15 -27.91
N VAL A 338 3.41 8.79 -29.19
CA VAL A 338 2.71 7.64 -29.75
C VAL A 338 3.74 6.59 -30.19
N TYR A 339 3.61 5.36 -29.71
CA TYR A 339 4.56 4.26 -29.94
C TYR A 339 3.92 3.18 -30.82
N ARG A 340 4.71 2.59 -31.74
CA ARG A 340 4.29 1.44 -32.57
C ARG A 340 5.44 0.52 -32.94
N ASN A 341 5.10 -0.68 -33.41
CA ASN A 341 6.04 -1.66 -33.97
C ASN A 341 7.18 -2.04 -33.01
N LEU A 342 6.84 -2.41 -31.77
CA LEU A 342 7.82 -2.86 -30.78
C LEU A 342 8.27 -4.28 -31.09
N VAL A 343 9.58 -4.46 -31.26
CA VAL A 343 10.23 -5.76 -31.45
C VAL A 343 11.45 -5.85 -30.54
N VAL A 344 11.56 -6.95 -29.80
CA VAL A 344 12.71 -7.28 -28.95
C VAL A 344 13.33 -8.57 -29.48
N ARG A 345 14.64 -8.54 -29.74
CA ARG A 345 15.42 -9.69 -30.22
C ARG A 345 16.57 -10.00 -29.29
N ASP A 346 16.91 -11.27 -29.19
CA ASP A 346 18.15 -11.70 -28.53
C ASP A 346 19.38 -11.44 -29.45
N PRO A 347 20.63 -11.66 -28.97
CA PRO A 347 21.83 -11.45 -29.78
C PRO A 347 21.96 -12.40 -30.97
N SER A 348 21.18 -13.50 -31.01
CA SER A 348 21.12 -14.42 -32.17
C SER A 348 20.18 -13.92 -33.28
N GLY A 349 19.39 -12.87 -33.00
CA GLY A 349 18.35 -12.34 -33.88
C GLY A 349 16.97 -12.96 -33.67
N SER A 350 16.82 -13.88 -32.73
CA SER A 350 15.54 -14.53 -32.42
C SER A 350 14.61 -13.54 -31.70
N THR A 351 13.34 -13.48 -32.12
CA THR A 351 12.35 -12.59 -31.50
C THR A 351 12.01 -13.09 -30.10
N LEU A 352 12.32 -12.29 -29.08
CA LEU A 352 11.91 -12.53 -27.68
C LEU A 352 10.49 -12.01 -27.40
N TYR A 353 10.12 -10.90 -28.03
CA TYR A 353 8.81 -10.28 -27.88
C TYR A 353 8.49 -9.38 -29.07
N GLU A 354 7.23 -9.38 -29.48
CA GLU A 354 6.70 -8.44 -30.47
C GLU A 354 5.29 -7.98 -30.11
N ASN A 355 5.02 -6.71 -30.37
CA ASN A 355 3.70 -6.10 -30.22
C ASN A 355 3.60 -4.92 -31.19
N GLY A 356 2.52 -4.85 -31.98
CA GLY A 356 2.30 -3.74 -32.90
C GLY A 356 2.05 -2.41 -32.19
N MET A 357 1.64 -2.45 -30.91
CA MET A 357 1.23 -1.31 -30.08
C MET A 357 0.14 -0.49 -30.78
N CYS A 358 -0.83 -1.17 -31.40
CA CYS A 358 -1.94 -0.55 -32.10
C CYS A 358 -3.25 -1.28 -31.73
N LEU A 359 -4.38 -0.77 -32.22
CA LEU A 359 -5.71 -1.23 -31.78
C LEU A 359 -5.92 -2.75 -31.86
N LYS A 360 -5.33 -3.42 -32.86
CA LYS A 360 -5.38 -4.89 -33.01
C LYS A 360 -4.77 -5.65 -31.82
N ASP A 361 -3.81 -5.03 -31.14
CA ASP A 361 -3.05 -5.61 -30.01
C ASP A 361 -3.49 -4.98 -28.67
N LYS A 362 -4.60 -4.22 -28.62
CA LYS A 362 -5.00 -3.41 -27.46
C LYS A 362 -4.97 -4.16 -26.13
N ASP A 363 -5.61 -5.33 -26.07
CA ASP A 363 -5.68 -6.08 -24.82
C ASP A 363 -4.30 -6.56 -24.37
N ARG A 364 -3.45 -6.98 -25.31
CA ARG A 364 -2.05 -7.31 -25.03
C ARG A 364 -1.25 -6.10 -24.58
N VAL A 365 -1.39 -4.93 -25.22
CA VAL A 365 -0.72 -3.70 -24.79
C VAL A 365 -1.09 -3.35 -23.36
N LEU A 366 -2.38 -3.35 -23.02
CA LEU A 366 -2.84 -2.97 -21.69
C LEU A 366 -2.40 -3.98 -20.62
N ALA A 367 -2.43 -5.28 -20.93
CA ALA A 367 -2.06 -6.35 -20.00
C ALA A 367 -0.53 -6.53 -19.86
N ASP A 368 0.21 -6.54 -20.97
CA ASP A 368 1.66 -6.79 -20.96
C ASP A 368 2.43 -5.63 -20.30
N PHE A 369 1.90 -4.41 -20.35
CA PHE A 369 2.47 -3.26 -19.65
C PHE A 369 1.77 -2.91 -18.34
N GLN A 370 0.70 -3.62 -17.96
CA GLN A 370 -0.01 -3.41 -16.68
C GLN A 370 -0.56 -1.98 -16.55
N VAL A 371 -1.14 -1.49 -17.63
CA VAL A 371 -1.65 -0.11 -17.78
C VAL A 371 -3.15 -0.08 -18.11
N GLY A 372 -3.82 -1.22 -18.01
CA GLY A 372 -5.25 -1.39 -18.23
C GLY A 372 -6.10 -1.16 -16.98
N THR A 373 -7.29 -1.76 -16.95
CA THR A 373 -8.15 -1.78 -15.76
C THR A 373 -7.78 -2.96 -14.85
N ASN A 374 -7.93 -2.83 -13.53
CA ASN A 374 -7.72 -3.93 -12.60
C ASN A 374 -8.76 -5.04 -12.81
N VAL A 375 -8.30 -6.30 -12.83
CA VAL A 375 -9.13 -7.46 -13.21
C VAL A 375 -9.90 -8.10 -12.05
N VAL A 376 -9.50 -7.79 -10.82
CA VAL A 376 -10.11 -8.25 -9.56
C VAL A 376 -10.31 -7.07 -8.63
N SER A 377 -11.26 -7.20 -7.70
CA SER A 377 -11.30 -6.32 -6.53
C SER A 377 -10.08 -6.63 -5.67
N CYS A 378 -9.40 -5.63 -5.14
CA CYS A 378 -8.17 -5.83 -4.37
C CYS A 378 -7.94 -4.75 -3.32
N MET A 379 -7.06 -5.05 -2.38
CA MET A 379 -6.50 -4.10 -1.43
C MET A 379 -5.22 -3.49 -2.02
N ILE A 380 -5.01 -2.22 -1.73
CA ILE A 380 -3.73 -1.53 -1.92
C ILE A 380 -3.12 -1.16 -0.56
N ASP A 381 -1.79 -1.01 -0.54
CA ASP A 381 -1.03 -0.52 0.60
C ASP A 381 -1.47 0.88 1.04
N GLY A 382 -1.51 1.84 0.11
CA GLY A 382 -1.91 3.21 0.42
C GLY A 382 -2.64 3.89 -0.73
N ALA A 383 -3.66 4.68 -0.38
CA ALA A 383 -4.50 5.36 -1.37
C ALA A 383 -3.71 6.39 -2.21
N LYS A 384 -2.74 7.08 -1.59
CA LYS A 384 -1.83 7.98 -2.31
C LYS A 384 -0.76 7.24 -3.10
N ARG A 385 -0.08 6.27 -2.47
CA ARG A 385 1.03 5.48 -3.00
C ARG A 385 1.21 4.23 -2.12
N ASP A 386 1.87 3.17 -2.59
CA ASP A 386 2.37 2.90 -3.94
C ASP A 386 1.34 2.25 -4.86
N ARG A 387 0.17 1.92 -4.30
CA ARG A 387 -1.03 1.44 -5.00
C ARG A 387 -0.82 0.06 -5.60
N ALA A 388 -0.15 -0.77 -4.82
CA ALA A 388 0.10 -2.16 -5.13
C ALA A 388 -0.48 -3.03 -4.02
N THR A 389 -0.76 -4.28 -4.34
CA THR A 389 -1.17 -5.27 -3.35
C THR A 389 0.08 -5.86 -2.72
N PHE A 390 0.19 -5.80 -1.39
CA PHE A 390 1.28 -6.39 -0.61
C PHE A 390 0.73 -7.45 0.35
N GLY A 391 1.42 -8.59 0.46
CA GLY A 391 1.02 -9.65 1.39
C GLY A 391 1.08 -9.23 2.87
N GLY A 392 2.05 -8.39 3.24
CA GLY A 392 2.19 -7.85 4.59
C GLY A 392 1.05 -6.91 5.00
N ASP A 393 0.67 -5.98 4.11
CA ASP A 393 -0.48 -5.11 4.31
C ASP A 393 -1.78 -5.89 4.40
N LEU A 394 -1.94 -6.92 3.58
CA LEU A 394 -3.13 -7.75 3.55
C LEU A 394 -3.34 -8.53 4.86
N PHE A 395 -2.26 -8.95 5.53
CA PHE A 395 -2.33 -9.58 6.85
C PHE A 395 -3.01 -8.71 7.90
N VAL A 396 -2.85 -7.38 7.83
CA VAL A 396 -3.52 -6.44 8.74
C VAL A 396 -4.88 -6.06 8.19
N SER A 397 -4.88 -5.55 6.97
CA SER A 397 -6.05 -4.89 6.38
C SER A 397 -7.15 -5.87 5.99
N GLY A 398 -6.84 -7.14 5.69
CA GLY A 398 -7.83 -8.19 5.44
C GLY A 398 -8.71 -8.48 6.66
N ARG A 399 -8.11 -8.54 7.86
CA ARG A 399 -8.85 -8.59 9.13
C ARG A 399 -9.65 -7.31 9.35
N GLY A 400 -9.06 -6.16 9.02
CA GLY A 400 -9.74 -4.86 9.03
C GLY A 400 -11.02 -4.85 8.18
N VAL A 401 -10.98 -5.30 6.93
CA VAL A 401 -12.14 -5.39 6.02
C VAL A 401 -13.26 -6.21 6.67
N ALA A 402 -12.91 -7.38 7.24
CA ALA A 402 -13.88 -8.25 7.88
C ALA A 402 -14.55 -7.60 9.09
N TYR A 403 -13.76 -7.01 10.00
CA TYR A 403 -14.27 -6.37 11.21
C TYR A 403 -14.95 -5.00 10.96
N ALA A 404 -14.68 -4.37 9.83
CA ALA A 404 -15.43 -3.20 9.36
C ALA A 404 -16.75 -3.57 8.67
N GLY A 405 -16.97 -4.85 8.35
CA GLY A 405 -18.11 -5.28 7.54
C GLY A 405 -18.09 -4.68 6.13
N LEU A 406 -16.89 -4.55 5.55
CA LEU A 406 -16.66 -4.12 4.17
C LEU A 406 -16.67 -5.32 3.21
N ASP A 407 -16.46 -5.07 1.93
CA ASP A 407 -16.51 -6.10 0.88
C ASP A 407 -15.27 -7.02 0.92
N LEU A 408 -15.50 -8.29 1.28
CA LEU A 408 -14.46 -9.32 1.34
C LEU A 408 -13.92 -9.71 -0.04
N ASP A 409 -14.56 -9.33 -1.14
CA ASP A 409 -14.03 -9.56 -2.49
C ASP A 409 -12.69 -8.86 -2.71
N ALA A 410 -12.44 -7.73 -2.04
CA ALA A 410 -11.14 -7.06 -2.08
C ALA A 410 -10.03 -7.91 -1.42
N VAL A 411 -10.37 -8.69 -0.38
CA VAL A 411 -9.43 -9.61 0.26
C VAL A 411 -9.21 -10.83 -0.62
N ALA A 412 -10.29 -11.44 -1.12
CA ALA A 412 -10.24 -12.60 -2.01
C ALA A 412 -9.40 -12.32 -3.26
N GLY A 413 -9.68 -11.24 -3.98
CA GLY A 413 -8.96 -10.90 -5.20
C GLY A 413 -7.50 -10.49 -4.96
N SER A 414 -7.16 -9.95 -3.78
CA SER A 414 -5.76 -9.73 -3.40
C SER A 414 -5.00 -11.05 -3.25
N ILE A 415 -5.62 -12.03 -2.59
CA ILE A 415 -5.03 -13.37 -2.42
C ILE A 415 -4.86 -14.04 -3.79
N GLU A 416 -5.88 -14.00 -4.64
CA GLU A 416 -5.81 -14.55 -6.00
C GLU A 416 -4.72 -13.90 -6.85
N LEU A 417 -4.63 -12.57 -6.84
CA LEU A 417 -3.64 -11.83 -7.61
C LEU A 417 -2.22 -12.21 -7.21
N LEU A 418 -1.93 -12.18 -5.91
CA LEU A 418 -0.62 -12.53 -5.38
C LEU A 418 -0.27 -14.00 -5.60
N ALA A 419 -1.21 -14.92 -5.33
CA ALA A 419 -0.99 -16.34 -5.47
C ALA A 419 -0.80 -16.78 -6.93
N SER A 420 -1.44 -16.10 -7.89
CA SER A 420 -1.26 -16.40 -9.31
C SER A 420 0.18 -16.16 -9.80
N HIS A 421 0.95 -15.32 -9.10
CA HIS A 421 2.34 -15.01 -9.46
C HIS A 421 3.36 -15.89 -8.71
N GLN A 422 3.00 -17.15 -8.43
CA GLN A 422 3.91 -18.11 -7.82
C GLN A 422 5.02 -18.55 -8.79
N THR A 423 6.27 -18.53 -8.32
CA THR A 423 7.41 -19.00 -9.10
C THR A 423 7.49 -20.52 -9.19
N GLU A 424 8.34 -21.02 -10.09
CA GLU A 424 8.54 -22.46 -10.31
C GLU A 424 9.11 -23.19 -9.07
N ASP A 425 9.94 -22.52 -8.28
CA ASP A 425 10.48 -23.02 -7.01
C ASP A 425 9.49 -22.94 -5.84
N GLY A 426 8.30 -22.35 -6.04
CA GLY A 426 7.20 -22.34 -5.06
C GLY A 426 7.06 -21.06 -4.25
N TYR A 427 7.90 -20.05 -4.47
CA TYR A 427 7.73 -18.75 -3.81
C TYR A 427 6.47 -18.02 -4.31
N LEU A 428 5.54 -17.72 -3.41
CA LEU A 428 4.34 -16.94 -3.73
C LEU A 428 4.66 -15.47 -3.92
N GLY A 429 3.98 -14.83 -4.88
CA GLY A 429 4.03 -13.39 -5.03
C GLY A 429 3.65 -12.70 -3.73
N ASN A 430 4.48 -11.75 -3.29
CA ASN A 430 4.27 -10.97 -2.06
C ASN A 430 4.00 -9.48 -2.32
N LEU A 431 4.09 -9.09 -3.59
CA LEU A 431 3.82 -7.78 -4.12
C LEU A 431 3.33 -7.91 -5.57
N CYS A 432 2.28 -7.18 -5.94
CA CYS A 432 1.83 -7.10 -7.32
C CYS A 432 1.17 -5.73 -7.62
N PRO A 433 1.48 -5.08 -8.75
CA PRO A 433 0.69 -3.96 -9.24
C PRO A 433 -0.78 -4.37 -9.46
N ILE A 434 -1.74 -3.56 -9.03
CA ILE A 434 -3.17 -3.92 -9.11
C ILE A 434 -3.73 -4.00 -10.55
N GLN A 435 -3.01 -3.43 -11.52
CA GLN A 435 -3.34 -3.53 -12.95
C GLN A 435 -2.71 -4.75 -13.62
N ALA A 436 -1.94 -5.56 -12.88
CA ALA A 436 -1.43 -6.82 -13.39
C ALA A 436 -2.58 -7.81 -13.64
N PRO A 437 -2.53 -8.59 -14.73
CA PRO A 437 -3.50 -9.65 -14.96
C PRO A 437 -3.28 -10.81 -13.98
N ILE A 438 -4.33 -11.60 -13.73
CA ILE A 438 -4.18 -12.91 -13.10
C ILE A 438 -3.39 -13.81 -14.04
N HIS A 439 -2.33 -14.43 -13.53
CA HIS A 439 -1.57 -15.41 -14.29
C HIS A 439 -2.28 -16.77 -14.27
N THR A 440 -2.49 -17.36 -15.45
CA THR A 440 -3.25 -18.61 -15.62
C THR A 440 -2.53 -19.65 -16.48
N GLY A 441 -1.35 -19.29 -17.03
CA GLY A 441 -0.54 -20.17 -17.87
C GLY A 441 0.37 -21.09 -17.06
N GLU A 442 0.94 -22.09 -17.73
CA GLU A 442 1.92 -23.01 -17.15
C GLU A 442 3.33 -22.40 -17.14
N GLU A 443 3.58 -21.39 -17.98
CA GLU A 443 4.86 -20.68 -18.02
C GLU A 443 5.13 -19.93 -16.71
N PRO A 444 6.41 -19.75 -16.32
CA PRO A 444 6.74 -18.98 -15.14
C PRO A 444 6.15 -17.56 -15.22
N PRO A 445 5.45 -17.08 -14.19
CA PRO A 445 4.90 -15.74 -14.21
C PRO A 445 6.03 -14.70 -14.33
N PRO A 446 5.73 -13.53 -14.91
CA PRO A 446 6.56 -12.35 -14.73
C PRO A 446 6.89 -12.13 -13.25
N THR A 447 8.16 -11.85 -12.96
CA THR A 447 8.61 -11.58 -11.60
C THR A 447 8.79 -10.08 -11.41
N TYR A 448 8.10 -9.50 -10.43
CA TYR A 448 8.06 -8.05 -10.17
C TYR A 448 8.96 -7.60 -9.01
N ALA A 449 10.04 -8.35 -8.77
CA ALA A 449 10.90 -8.33 -7.59
C ALA A 449 10.35 -9.13 -6.40
N PHE A 450 11.29 -9.68 -5.65
CA PHE A 450 11.04 -10.40 -4.42
C PHE A 450 11.36 -9.46 -3.27
N TYR A 451 10.35 -9.02 -2.51
CA TYR A 451 10.61 -8.07 -1.43
C TYR A 451 10.94 -8.80 -0.12
N SER A 452 9.96 -9.51 0.44
CA SER A 452 10.03 -10.13 1.76
C SER A 452 9.39 -11.51 1.78
N ILE A 453 10.15 -12.56 2.12
CA ILE A 453 9.62 -13.91 2.37
C ILE A 453 8.62 -13.91 3.53
N THR A 454 8.80 -13.03 4.50
CA THR A 454 7.83 -12.80 5.58
C THR A 454 6.46 -12.45 5.01
N TYR A 455 6.37 -11.57 4.02
CA TYR A 455 5.09 -11.19 3.40
C TYR A 455 4.44 -12.35 2.63
N ALA A 456 5.24 -13.25 2.03
CA ALA A 456 4.72 -14.45 1.40
C ALA A 456 4.11 -15.40 2.43
N PHE A 457 4.77 -15.60 3.59
CA PHE A 457 4.20 -16.42 4.67
C PHE A 457 2.94 -15.79 5.27
N LEU A 458 2.94 -14.46 5.49
CA LEU A 458 1.78 -13.74 5.99
C LEU A 458 0.56 -13.80 5.04
N LEU A 459 0.77 -14.01 3.74
CA LEU A 459 -0.33 -14.24 2.78
C LEU A 459 -1.11 -15.52 3.08
N VAL A 460 -0.43 -16.59 3.53
CA VAL A 460 -1.08 -17.84 3.95
C VAL A 460 -1.97 -17.59 5.18
N VAL A 461 -1.46 -16.80 6.13
CA VAL A 461 -2.21 -16.41 7.33
C VAL A 461 -3.42 -15.55 6.96
N ALA A 462 -3.25 -14.58 6.06
CA ALA A 462 -4.34 -13.74 5.56
C ALA A 462 -5.44 -14.57 4.87
N ALA A 463 -5.07 -15.62 4.13
CA ALA A 463 -6.05 -16.52 3.53
C ALA A 463 -6.82 -17.35 4.58
N LYS A 464 -6.16 -17.79 5.65
CA LYS A 464 -6.84 -18.41 6.79
C LYS A 464 -7.80 -17.43 7.48
N ASP A 465 -7.41 -16.18 7.69
CA ASP A 465 -8.29 -15.18 8.31
C ASP A 465 -9.47 -14.85 7.40
N TYR A 466 -9.24 -14.70 6.10
CA TYR A 466 -10.31 -14.57 5.11
C TYR A 466 -11.31 -15.71 5.22
N TRP A 467 -10.86 -16.97 5.24
CA TRP A 467 -11.73 -18.15 5.34
C TRP A 467 -12.53 -18.20 6.66
N LEU A 468 -11.93 -17.84 7.78
CA LEU A 468 -12.64 -17.72 9.07
C LEU A 468 -13.81 -16.71 8.99
N HIS A 469 -13.65 -15.63 8.22
CA HIS A 469 -14.66 -14.60 8.07
C HIS A 469 -15.68 -14.86 6.94
N SER A 470 -15.25 -15.46 5.82
CA SER A 470 -16.09 -15.68 4.63
C SER A 470 -16.78 -17.04 4.62
N GLY A 471 -16.12 -18.09 5.12
CA GLY A 471 -16.52 -19.48 4.93
C GLY A 471 -16.34 -19.98 3.49
N ASP A 472 -15.50 -19.32 2.69
CA ASP A 472 -15.28 -19.69 1.28
C ASP A 472 -14.30 -20.87 1.14
N ASP A 473 -14.85 -22.07 1.25
CA ASP A 473 -14.12 -23.33 1.04
C ASP A 473 -13.63 -23.50 -0.42
N GLU A 474 -14.24 -22.80 -1.38
CA GLU A 474 -13.87 -22.92 -2.79
C GLU A 474 -12.56 -22.21 -3.09
N LEU A 475 -12.42 -20.97 -2.63
CA LEU A 475 -11.16 -20.23 -2.77
C LEU A 475 -10.02 -20.96 -2.07
N VAL A 476 -10.22 -21.40 -0.82
CA VAL A 476 -9.19 -22.13 -0.05
C VAL A 476 -8.72 -23.37 -0.80
N ARG A 477 -9.64 -24.21 -1.27
CA ARG A 477 -9.28 -25.45 -1.99
C ARG A 477 -8.46 -25.18 -3.26
N ARG A 478 -8.74 -24.09 -3.98
CA ARG A 478 -7.97 -23.70 -5.16
C ARG A 478 -6.56 -23.22 -4.82
N LEU A 479 -6.39 -22.58 -3.66
CA LEU A 479 -5.13 -21.97 -3.26
C LEU A 479 -4.22 -22.89 -2.44
N LEU A 480 -4.76 -23.92 -1.78
CA LEU A 480 -4.00 -24.85 -0.93
C LEU A 480 -2.73 -25.39 -1.64
N PRO A 481 -2.78 -25.91 -2.89
CA PRO A 481 -1.57 -26.40 -3.55
C PRO A 481 -0.48 -25.34 -3.72
N ALA A 482 -0.88 -24.08 -3.92
CA ALA A 482 0.06 -22.96 -4.03
C ALA A 482 0.66 -22.63 -2.65
N MET A 483 -0.13 -22.67 -1.59
CA MET A 483 0.35 -22.48 -0.21
C MET A 483 1.32 -23.58 0.20
N ASP A 484 1.03 -24.85 -0.10
CA ASP A 484 1.90 -25.98 0.24
C ASP A 484 3.27 -25.87 -0.43
N ARG A 485 3.28 -25.47 -1.71
CA ARG A 485 4.52 -25.17 -2.44
C ARG A 485 5.32 -24.03 -1.81
N LEU A 486 4.66 -23.00 -1.26
CA LEU A 486 5.37 -21.96 -0.50
C LEU A 486 5.94 -22.50 0.81
N LEU A 487 5.22 -23.37 1.51
CA LEU A 487 5.72 -23.96 2.74
C LEU A 487 6.95 -24.84 2.47
N ASP A 488 6.96 -25.59 1.37
CA ASP A 488 8.11 -26.37 0.95
C ASP A 488 9.27 -25.50 0.46
N PHE A 489 8.98 -24.39 -0.24
CA PHE A 489 9.97 -23.37 -0.52
C PHE A 489 10.58 -22.84 0.79
N GLY A 490 9.77 -22.50 1.79
CA GLY A 490 10.23 -22.09 3.12
C GLY A 490 11.13 -23.13 3.77
N ALA A 491 10.75 -24.42 3.73
CA ALA A 491 11.59 -25.50 4.24
C ALA A 491 12.97 -25.57 3.56
N SER A 492 13.05 -25.26 2.26
CA SER A 492 14.33 -25.19 1.54
C SER A 492 15.25 -24.06 2.01
N GLN A 493 14.70 -23.04 2.69
CA GLN A 493 15.44 -21.90 3.25
C GLN A 493 15.90 -22.12 4.70
N LEU A 494 15.67 -23.31 5.27
CA LEU A 494 16.14 -23.65 6.61
C LEU A 494 17.67 -23.86 6.60
N ASN A 495 18.38 -23.16 7.47
CA ASN A 495 19.82 -23.36 7.68
C ASN A 495 20.09 -24.58 8.58
N SER A 496 21.36 -24.82 8.93
CA SER A 496 21.77 -25.95 9.78
C SER A 496 21.23 -25.90 11.22
N MET A 497 20.66 -24.77 11.67
CA MET A 497 19.97 -24.65 12.97
C MET A 497 18.47 -24.95 12.84
N GLY A 498 17.98 -25.29 11.64
CA GLY A 498 16.56 -25.47 11.37
C GLY A 498 15.76 -24.17 11.48
N LEU A 499 16.37 -23.04 11.09
CA LEU A 499 15.75 -21.72 11.04
C LEU A 499 15.79 -21.15 9.63
N ILE A 500 14.75 -20.39 9.25
CA ILE A 500 14.69 -19.63 8.00
C ILE A 500 15.81 -18.60 7.99
N GLU A 501 16.69 -18.74 7.01
CA GLU A 501 17.75 -17.78 6.67
C GLU A 501 17.68 -17.52 5.17
N ALA A 502 16.85 -16.55 4.79
CA ALA A 502 16.64 -16.19 3.40
C ALA A 502 17.80 -15.35 2.85
N HIS A 503 18.07 -15.49 1.55
CA HIS A 503 19.00 -14.62 0.85
C HIS A 503 18.59 -13.14 1.02
N PRO A 504 19.53 -12.16 1.07
CA PRO A 504 19.21 -10.74 1.26
C PRO A 504 18.13 -10.18 0.34
N GLU A 505 18.03 -10.75 -0.86
CA GLU A 505 17.02 -10.41 -1.87
C GLU A 505 15.60 -10.81 -1.51
N LEU A 506 15.42 -11.73 -0.55
CA LEU A 506 14.14 -12.20 -0.05
C LEU A 506 13.90 -11.76 1.40
N SER A 507 14.86 -11.08 2.03
CA SER A 507 14.83 -10.73 3.45
C SER A 507 14.68 -9.24 3.71
N MET A 508 14.13 -8.46 2.76
CA MET A 508 13.77 -7.06 3.02
C MET A 508 12.72 -7.00 4.13
N HIS A 509 12.92 -6.05 5.03
CA HIS A 509 11.97 -5.73 6.08
C HIS A 509 10.95 -4.70 5.60
N TRP A 510 9.81 -4.54 6.29
CA TRP A 510 8.82 -3.49 6.00
C TRP A 510 9.42 -2.07 6.04
N TYR A 511 10.57 -1.91 6.70
CA TYR A 511 11.31 -0.66 6.77
C TYR A 511 12.52 -0.70 5.81
N PRO A 512 12.38 -0.26 4.55
CA PRO A 512 13.41 -0.42 3.52
C PRO A 512 14.70 0.33 3.82
N LEU A 513 14.65 1.43 4.59
CA LEU A 513 15.84 2.19 5.00
C LEU A 513 16.77 1.38 5.93
N GLY A 514 16.26 0.35 6.61
CA GLY A 514 17.07 -0.58 7.39
C GLY A 514 17.75 -1.66 6.53
N GLY A 515 17.30 -1.85 5.28
CA GLY A 515 17.79 -2.85 4.36
C GLY A 515 17.31 -4.28 4.66
N PRO A 516 17.96 -5.30 4.10
CA PRO A 516 17.62 -6.69 4.38
C PRO A 516 18.09 -7.14 5.76
N VAL A 517 17.40 -8.12 6.33
CA VAL A 517 17.82 -8.81 7.56
C VAL A 517 18.81 -9.91 7.17
N PHE A 518 20.02 -9.85 7.74
CA PHE A 518 21.08 -10.84 7.51
C PHE A 518 21.08 -11.92 8.60
N GLY A 519 21.37 -13.16 8.19
CA GLY A 519 21.30 -14.34 9.05
C GLY A 519 19.86 -14.79 9.32
N ALA A 520 19.69 -15.80 10.18
CA ALA A 520 18.38 -16.29 10.56
C ALA A 520 17.52 -15.17 11.19
N SER A 521 16.35 -14.91 10.60
CA SER A 521 15.47 -13.79 10.99
C SER A 521 14.36 -14.24 11.93
N GLY A 522 14.20 -13.58 13.07
CA GLY A 522 13.10 -13.82 14.00
C GLY A 522 11.74 -13.67 13.33
N THR A 523 11.50 -12.52 12.67
CA THR A 523 10.22 -12.25 11.99
C THR A 523 9.87 -13.29 10.93
N ALA A 524 10.83 -13.68 10.08
CA ALA A 524 10.58 -14.67 9.04
C ALA A 524 10.26 -16.05 9.60
N ASN A 525 10.94 -16.47 10.67
CA ASN A 525 10.68 -17.74 11.34
C ASN A 525 9.32 -17.75 12.06
N LEU A 526 8.93 -16.65 12.69
CA LEU A 526 7.60 -16.48 13.30
C LEU A 526 6.49 -16.53 12.25
N ALA A 527 6.67 -15.82 11.13
CA ALA A 527 5.70 -15.84 10.03
C ALA A 527 5.60 -17.23 9.38
N TYR A 528 6.71 -17.95 9.23
CA TYR A 528 6.68 -19.31 8.72
C TYR A 528 6.00 -20.29 9.69
N TYR A 529 6.23 -20.13 11.00
CA TYR A 529 5.51 -20.89 12.02
C TYR A 529 4.00 -20.66 11.93
N ASP A 530 3.56 -19.39 11.84
CA ASP A 530 2.13 -19.09 11.70
C ASP A 530 1.55 -19.60 10.37
N ALA A 531 2.31 -19.51 9.27
CA ALA A 531 1.89 -20.08 7.99
C ALA A 531 1.70 -21.62 8.05
N LEU A 532 2.56 -22.35 8.77
CA LEU A 532 2.39 -23.78 9.01
C LEU A 532 1.11 -24.07 9.80
N LYS A 533 0.82 -23.28 10.86
CA LYS A 533 -0.40 -23.42 11.66
C LYS A 533 -1.66 -23.01 10.90
N ALA A 534 -1.57 -22.00 10.03
CA ALA A 534 -2.64 -21.58 9.14
C ALA A 534 -2.97 -22.67 8.13
N ALA A 535 -1.96 -23.26 7.47
CA ALA A 535 -2.17 -24.38 6.56
C ALA A 535 -2.75 -25.62 7.27
N GLU A 536 -2.29 -25.93 8.48
CA GLU A 536 -2.86 -27.02 9.31
C GLU A 536 -4.36 -26.80 9.60
N THR A 537 -4.76 -25.53 9.78
CA THR A 537 -6.16 -25.15 9.96
C THR A 537 -6.97 -25.32 8.68
N LEU A 538 -6.40 -24.92 7.54
CA LEU A 538 -7.07 -24.90 6.23
C LEU A 538 -7.17 -26.28 5.56
N THR A 539 -6.20 -27.18 5.77
CA THR A 539 -6.27 -28.52 5.18
C THR A 539 -7.36 -29.37 5.85
N THR A 540 -7.95 -30.29 5.11
CA THR A 540 -8.87 -31.31 5.65
C THR A 540 -8.19 -32.68 5.82
N ASP A 541 -6.98 -32.87 5.30
CA ASP A 541 -6.26 -34.15 5.36
C ASP A 541 -5.59 -34.34 6.74
N ALA A 542 -5.99 -35.37 7.46
CA ALA A 542 -5.49 -35.63 8.81
C ALA A 542 -3.99 -36.00 8.87
N SER A 543 -3.46 -36.62 7.81
CA SER A 543 -2.03 -36.96 7.73
C SER A 543 -1.18 -35.73 7.47
N GLU A 544 -1.64 -34.84 6.60
CA GLU A 544 -1.01 -33.56 6.32
C GLU A 544 -1.03 -32.64 7.55
N LYS A 545 -2.16 -32.56 8.26
CA LYS A 545 -2.24 -31.86 9.55
C LYS A 545 -1.17 -32.31 10.52
N HIS A 546 -0.98 -33.63 10.63
CA HIS A 546 0.04 -34.19 11.53
C HIS A 546 1.47 -33.77 11.11
N VAL A 547 1.78 -33.81 9.80
CA VAL A 547 3.08 -33.38 9.26
C VAL A 547 3.33 -31.89 9.51
N LEU A 548 2.34 -31.04 9.25
CA LEU A 548 2.42 -29.60 9.48
C LEU A 548 2.62 -29.28 10.96
N SER A 549 1.91 -29.97 11.85
CA SER A 549 2.09 -29.82 13.31
C SER A 549 3.50 -30.19 13.74
N LEU A 550 4.07 -31.30 13.24
CA LEU A 550 5.44 -31.71 13.57
C LEU A 550 6.48 -30.68 13.09
N ARG A 551 6.32 -30.14 11.87
CA ARG A 551 7.17 -29.07 11.33
C ARG A 551 7.10 -27.82 12.20
N ALA A 552 5.90 -27.41 12.60
CA ALA A 552 5.68 -26.24 13.45
C ALA A 552 6.32 -26.42 14.84
N ASP A 553 6.16 -27.60 15.47
CA ASP A 553 6.75 -27.90 16.78
C ASP A 553 8.27 -27.95 16.76
N GLU A 554 8.87 -28.47 15.68
CA GLU A 554 10.32 -28.44 15.46
C GLU A 554 10.84 -27.01 15.29
N LEU A 555 10.19 -26.22 14.42
CA LEU A 555 10.55 -24.83 14.21
C LEU A 555 10.44 -24.00 15.51
N LYS A 556 9.36 -24.18 16.28
CA LYS A 556 9.19 -23.53 17.59
C LYS A 556 10.35 -23.83 18.52
N ARG A 557 10.78 -25.10 18.63
CA ARG A 557 11.94 -25.48 19.45
C ARG A 557 13.21 -24.77 18.99
N ASN A 558 13.44 -24.68 17.68
CA ASN A 558 14.63 -24.02 17.13
C ASN A 558 14.62 -22.50 17.37
N ILE A 559 13.45 -21.84 17.22
CA ILE A 559 13.29 -20.41 17.54
C ILE A 559 13.68 -20.16 19.01
N LEU A 560 13.13 -20.96 19.94
CA LEU A 560 13.41 -20.80 21.37
C LEU A 560 14.86 -21.12 21.73
N ALA A 561 15.50 -22.07 21.03
CA ALA A 561 16.89 -22.44 21.30
C ALA A 561 17.91 -21.40 20.81
N HIS A 562 17.62 -20.70 19.72
CA HIS A 562 18.62 -19.91 19.00
C HIS A 562 18.30 -18.41 18.88
N LEU A 563 17.03 -18.02 18.98
CA LEU A 563 16.59 -16.63 18.79
C LEU A 563 16.00 -15.99 20.06
N LEU A 564 15.55 -16.78 21.03
CA LEU A 564 15.06 -16.24 22.31
C LEU A 564 16.23 -15.76 23.18
N ASN A 565 16.14 -14.52 23.62
CA ASN A 565 16.94 -14.00 24.71
C ASN A 565 16.19 -14.23 26.03
N GLN A 566 16.73 -15.11 26.87
CA GLN A 566 16.09 -15.50 28.13
C GLN A 566 16.13 -14.39 29.19
N GLU A 567 17.09 -13.47 29.12
CA GLU A 567 17.21 -12.38 30.11
C GLU A 567 16.15 -11.30 29.87
N THR A 568 15.90 -10.97 28.61
CA THR A 568 14.97 -9.90 28.21
C THR A 568 13.58 -10.41 27.84
N GLY A 569 13.40 -11.73 27.71
CA GLY A 569 12.16 -12.33 27.22
C GLY A 569 11.83 -11.96 25.77
N SER A 570 12.82 -11.55 24.99
CA SER A 570 12.65 -11.05 23.61
C SER A 570 13.16 -12.04 22.56
N VAL A 571 12.57 -12.03 21.37
CA VAL A 571 13.06 -12.75 20.19
C VAL A 571 13.90 -11.81 19.34
N ARG A 572 15.10 -12.26 18.98
CA ARG A 572 16.04 -11.52 18.14
C ARG A 572 15.46 -11.29 16.74
N MET A 573 15.53 -10.05 16.25
CA MET A 573 15.15 -9.69 14.88
C MET A 573 15.96 -10.46 13.82
N GLY A 574 17.27 -10.62 14.06
CA GLY A 574 18.16 -11.40 13.20
C GLY A 574 19.46 -11.77 13.92
N THR A 575 20.07 -12.89 13.55
CA THR A 575 21.29 -13.38 14.22
C THR A 575 22.52 -12.49 13.96
N ALA A 576 22.52 -11.68 12.90
CA ALA A 576 23.56 -10.68 12.62
C ALA A 576 23.39 -9.36 13.41
N LEU A 577 22.29 -9.19 14.15
CA LEU A 577 21.99 -8.00 14.96
C LEU A 577 22.24 -8.27 16.46
N PRO A 578 22.38 -7.23 17.30
CA PRO A 578 22.52 -7.38 18.75
C PRO A 578 21.44 -8.28 19.35
N SER A 579 21.82 -9.13 20.32
CA SER A 579 20.93 -10.15 20.89
C SER A 579 19.89 -9.60 21.87
N ASP A 580 20.09 -8.39 22.36
CA ASP A 580 19.23 -7.64 23.27
C ASP A 580 18.45 -6.52 22.56
N GLY A 581 18.70 -6.31 21.26
CA GLY A 581 17.97 -5.34 20.46
C GLY A 581 16.49 -5.70 20.29
N ILE A 582 15.62 -4.70 20.36
CA ILE A 582 14.16 -4.85 20.32
C ILE A 582 13.62 -4.36 18.98
N CYS A 583 12.91 -5.24 18.29
CA CYS A 583 12.07 -4.95 17.13
C CYS A 583 10.62 -5.23 17.54
N GLN A 584 9.78 -4.19 17.55
CA GLN A 584 8.41 -4.30 18.09
C GLN A 584 7.57 -5.36 17.38
N ASP A 585 7.62 -5.42 16.05
CA ASP A 585 6.85 -6.40 15.28
C ASP A 585 7.34 -7.84 15.52
N THR A 586 8.67 -8.08 15.56
CA THR A 586 9.20 -9.41 15.88
C THR A 586 8.71 -9.89 17.25
N ASN A 587 8.82 -9.02 18.26
CA ASN A 587 8.54 -9.39 19.64
C ASN A 587 7.04 -9.47 19.94
N GLY A 588 6.27 -8.49 19.46
CA GLY A 588 4.81 -8.53 19.54
C GLY A 588 4.25 -9.78 18.87
N TYR A 589 4.77 -10.13 17.69
CA TYR A 589 4.30 -11.33 16.99
C TYR A 589 4.62 -12.62 17.75
N ALA A 590 5.82 -12.75 18.31
CA ALA A 590 6.19 -13.92 19.13
C ALA A 590 5.27 -14.11 20.34
N VAL A 591 4.86 -13.01 20.98
CA VAL A 591 3.93 -13.03 22.11
C VAL A 591 2.51 -13.38 21.67
N SER A 592 2.01 -12.77 20.60
CA SER A 592 0.66 -13.07 20.05
C SER A 592 0.52 -14.53 19.59
N LEU A 593 1.61 -15.15 19.10
CA LEU A 593 1.65 -16.56 18.73
C LEU A 593 1.80 -17.53 19.91
N ASN A 594 1.96 -17.01 21.13
CA ASN A 594 2.11 -17.79 22.37
C ASN A 594 3.22 -18.86 22.28
N ILE A 595 4.36 -18.52 21.65
CA ILE A 595 5.46 -19.47 21.49
C ILE A 595 6.46 -19.44 22.66
N ILE A 596 6.57 -18.31 23.35
CA ILE A 596 7.52 -18.11 24.45
C ILE A 596 6.94 -18.73 25.73
N PRO A 597 7.67 -19.61 26.43
CA PRO A 597 7.17 -20.22 27.65
C PRO A 597 7.14 -19.23 28.82
N GLU A 598 6.13 -19.38 29.68
CA GLU A 598 6.12 -18.76 31.01
C GLU A 598 7.26 -19.32 31.89
N PRO A 599 7.78 -18.56 32.88
CA PRO A 599 7.29 -17.28 33.41
C PRO A 599 8.07 -16.04 32.91
N LEU A 600 8.62 -16.08 31.68
CA LEU A 600 9.41 -14.95 31.16
C LEU A 600 8.53 -13.69 31.01
N ASP A 601 9.08 -12.52 31.37
CA ASP A 601 8.42 -11.24 31.07
C ASP A 601 8.67 -10.87 29.60
N THR A 602 7.65 -11.13 28.77
CA THR A 602 7.71 -10.93 27.33
C THR A 602 7.11 -9.60 26.87
N THR A 603 6.65 -8.76 27.80
CA THR A 603 5.82 -7.59 27.47
C THR A 603 6.41 -6.27 27.92
N SER A 604 7.31 -6.23 28.91
CA SER A 604 7.88 -4.97 29.40
C SER A 604 8.55 -4.14 28.29
N HIS A 605 9.23 -4.80 27.34
CA HIS A 605 9.88 -4.13 26.22
C HIS A 605 8.91 -3.66 25.10
N LEU A 606 7.65 -4.10 25.14
CA LEU A 606 6.58 -3.69 24.22
C LEU A 606 5.79 -2.48 24.74
N LYS A 607 5.90 -2.16 26.03
CA LYS A 607 5.25 -0.99 26.63
C LYS A 607 5.98 0.29 26.24
N CYS A 608 5.26 1.42 26.33
CA CYS A 608 5.82 2.74 26.12
C CYS A 608 5.29 3.70 27.20
N PRO A 609 6.17 4.42 27.94
CA PRO A 609 5.74 5.48 28.84
C PRO A 609 4.98 6.58 28.09
N SER A 610 3.97 7.16 28.75
CA SER A 610 3.08 8.18 28.18
C SER A 610 3.79 9.44 27.67
N GLU A 611 4.98 9.76 28.20
CA GLU A 611 5.77 10.93 27.81
C GLU A 611 6.61 10.70 26.53
N THR A 612 6.63 9.47 26.02
CA THR A 612 7.43 9.07 24.85
C THR A 612 6.58 8.33 23.82
N ARG A 613 7.13 8.09 22.63
CA ARG A 613 6.45 7.32 21.58
C ARG A 613 7.15 6.00 21.29
N PRO A 614 6.40 4.95 20.91
CA PRO A 614 6.94 3.60 20.75
C PRO A 614 7.75 3.48 19.45
N VAL A 615 9.05 3.77 19.49
CA VAL A 615 9.95 3.57 18.33
C VAL A 615 10.06 2.09 17.96
N ALA A 616 9.95 1.78 16.66
CA ALA A 616 9.86 0.41 16.17
C ALA A 616 11.11 -0.45 16.44
N PHE A 617 12.27 0.20 16.53
CA PHE A 617 13.58 -0.43 16.73
C PHE A 617 14.31 0.24 17.90
N LYS A 618 14.93 -0.57 18.79
CA LYS A 618 15.76 -0.09 19.92
C LYS A 618 17.00 -0.97 20.05
N GLY A 619 18.20 -0.40 20.08
CA GLY A 619 19.44 -1.16 20.27
C GLY A 619 19.80 -2.04 19.08
N LEU A 620 19.44 -1.61 17.86
CA LEU A 620 19.59 -2.38 16.62
C LEU A 620 20.51 -1.67 15.61
N ASN A 621 21.54 -0.97 16.10
CA ASN A 621 22.60 -0.33 15.32
C ASN A 621 22.16 0.74 14.32
N HIS A 622 21.87 0.35 13.07
CA HIS A 622 21.46 1.28 12.01
C HIS A 622 19.95 1.41 11.89
N TRP A 623 19.19 0.45 12.42
CA TRP A 623 17.73 0.41 12.36
C TRP A 623 17.07 1.49 13.24
N ASP A 624 17.67 1.82 14.38
CA ASP A 624 17.15 2.78 15.37
C ASP A 624 17.58 4.23 15.12
N LYS A 625 18.52 4.48 14.20
CA LYS A 625 19.08 5.83 13.91
C LYS A 625 18.05 6.89 13.54
N THR A 626 16.94 6.46 12.96
CA THR A 626 15.91 7.36 12.42
C THR A 626 14.77 7.61 13.41
N GLY A 627 14.67 6.82 14.48
CA GLY A 627 13.60 6.95 15.47
C GLY A 627 12.19 6.79 14.90
N VAL A 628 11.99 5.94 13.89
CA VAL A 628 10.66 5.73 13.28
C VAL A 628 9.70 5.12 14.30
N VAL A 629 8.50 5.72 14.40
CA VAL A 629 7.35 5.14 15.08
C VAL A 629 6.40 4.65 13.99
N SER A 630 6.02 3.38 14.04
CA SER A 630 5.29 2.72 12.96
C SER A 630 4.03 2.07 13.50
N PRO A 631 2.82 2.47 13.02
CA PRO A 631 1.59 1.79 13.39
C PRO A 631 1.55 0.32 12.97
N TYR A 632 2.29 -0.07 11.93
CA TYR A 632 2.47 -1.47 11.56
C TYR A 632 3.14 -2.24 12.72
N ALA A 633 4.27 -1.73 13.22
CA ALA A 633 5.01 -2.40 14.30
C ALA A 633 4.31 -2.31 15.66
N THR A 634 3.73 -1.15 15.99
CA THR A 634 2.99 -0.95 17.24
C THR A 634 1.69 -1.76 17.27
N GLY A 635 1.09 -2.06 16.12
CA GLY A 635 -0.06 -2.97 16.03
C GLY A 635 0.23 -4.36 16.59
N PHE A 636 1.37 -4.94 16.24
CA PHE A 636 1.83 -6.21 16.83
C PHE A 636 2.04 -6.11 18.34
N ALA A 637 2.65 -5.01 18.82
CA ALA A 637 2.85 -4.78 20.25
C ALA A 637 1.53 -4.64 21.02
N ALA A 638 0.55 -3.93 20.44
CA ALA A 638 -0.78 -3.78 21.03
C ALA A 638 -1.53 -5.12 21.08
N GLU A 639 -1.51 -5.90 19.99
CA GLU A 639 -2.12 -7.24 19.97
C GLU A 639 -1.51 -8.16 21.03
N ALA A 640 -0.17 -8.14 21.18
CA ALA A 640 0.53 -8.91 22.19
C ALA A 640 0.13 -8.52 23.62
N LEU A 641 -0.01 -7.23 23.92
CA LEU A 641 -0.46 -6.76 25.23
C LEU A 641 -1.90 -7.19 25.49
N PHE A 642 -2.80 -7.04 24.51
CA PHE A 642 -4.16 -7.53 24.61
C PHE A 642 -4.25 -9.05 24.82
N SER A 643 -3.47 -9.84 24.09
CA SER A 643 -3.47 -11.30 24.23
C SER A 643 -2.97 -11.78 25.59
N GLN A 644 -2.21 -10.95 26.30
CA GLN A 644 -1.71 -11.19 27.66
C GLN A 644 -2.59 -10.53 28.73
N GLY A 645 -3.79 -10.04 28.39
CA GLY A 645 -4.72 -9.39 29.32
C GLY A 645 -4.27 -7.98 29.79
N LYS A 646 -3.25 -7.38 29.17
CA LYS A 646 -2.71 -6.05 29.49
C LYS A 646 -3.41 -4.97 28.69
N GLY A 647 -4.73 -4.91 28.83
CA GLY A 647 -5.59 -4.05 28.01
C GLY A 647 -5.32 -2.56 28.18
N HIS A 648 -4.98 -2.11 29.39
CA HIS A 648 -4.67 -0.70 29.64
C HIS A 648 -3.44 -0.24 28.86
N GLU A 649 -2.34 -0.99 28.95
CA GLU A 649 -1.11 -0.66 28.21
C GLU A 649 -1.29 -0.76 26.69
N ALA A 650 -2.15 -1.67 26.22
CA ALA A 650 -2.48 -1.75 24.79
C ALA A 650 -3.21 -0.49 24.31
N ILE A 651 -4.16 0.03 25.11
CA ILE A 651 -4.87 1.28 24.81
C ILE A 651 -3.93 2.48 24.88
N GLU A 652 -3.01 2.55 25.84
CA GLU A 652 -2.00 3.62 25.91
C GLU A 652 -1.13 3.67 24.63
N LEU A 653 -0.71 2.51 24.10
CA LEU A 653 -0.02 2.45 22.80
C LEU A 653 -0.91 2.96 21.66
N MET A 654 -2.19 2.56 21.65
CA MET A 654 -3.13 3.00 20.62
C MET A 654 -3.32 4.52 20.64
N GLU A 655 -3.51 5.11 21.82
CA GLU A 655 -3.68 6.55 21.97
C GLU A 655 -2.37 7.31 21.65
N SER A 656 -1.20 6.77 21.97
CA SER A 656 0.10 7.38 21.67
C SER A 656 0.37 7.49 20.15
N VAL A 657 -0.02 6.47 19.38
CA VAL A 657 0.25 6.37 17.94
C VAL A 657 -0.92 6.85 17.08
N TRP A 658 -2.14 6.37 17.32
CA TRP A 658 -3.31 6.73 16.52
C TRP A 658 -4.05 7.96 17.04
N GLY A 659 -3.91 8.31 18.33
CA GLY A 659 -4.54 9.50 18.90
C GLY A 659 -4.21 10.79 18.14
N PRO A 660 -2.92 11.08 17.84
CA PRO A 660 -2.55 12.23 17.01
C PRO A 660 -3.10 12.19 15.57
N MET A 661 -3.31 10.98 15.01
CA MET A 661 -3.87 10.80 13.66
C MET A 661 -5.37 11.09 13.62
N ALA A 662 -6.06 10.78 14.73
CA ALA A 662 -7.51 10.91 14.91
C ALA A 662 -7.95 12.22 15.59
N ASP A 663 -7.03 13.19 15.72
CA ASP A 663 -7.30 14.52 16.24
C ASP A 663 -7.62 15.49 15.09
N PRO A 664 -8.88 15.96 14.94
CA PRO A 664 -9.25 16.90 13.88
C PRO A 664 -8.55 18.26 13.96
N SER A 665 -7.97 18.62 15.12
CA SER A 665 -7.20 19.85 15.29
C SER A 665 -5.77 19.73 14.74
N ASN A 666 -5.30 18.51 14.47
CA ASN A 666 -3.99 18.28 13.89
C ASN A 666 -3.93 18.86 12.46
N PRO A 667 -2.92 19.70 12.12
CA PRO A 667 -2.73 20.20 10.76
C PRO A 667 -2.59 19.09 9.69
N ASN A 668 -2.16 17.89 10.09
CA ASN A 668 -2.07 16.72 9.21
C ASN A 668 -3.23 15.73 9.39
N TYR A 669 -4.33 16.11 10.05
CA TYR A 669 -5.52 15.26 10.12
C TYR A 669 -5.98 14.88 8.70
N SER A 670 -6.00 13.58 8.42
CA SER A 670 -6.37 13.04 7.10
C SER A 670 -7.75 12.36 7.10
N GLY A 671 -8.35 12.18 8.28
CA GLY A 671 -9.49 11.28 8.50
C GLY A 671 -9.13 9.81 8.36
N GLY A 672 -7.85 9.45 8.55
CA GLY A 672 -7.36 8.09 8.38
C GLY A 672 -6.00 7.86 9.03
N HIS A 673 -5.50 6.64 8.90
CA HIS A 673 -4.28 6.19 9.56
C HIS A 673 -3.05 6.32 8.64
N TRP A 674 -1.95 6.76 9.23
CA TRP A 674 -0.73 7.11 8.51
C TRP A 674 0.22 5.93 8.40
N GLU A 675 1.07 5.91 7.37
CA GLU A 675 2.08 4.89 7.12
C GLU A 675 3.12 4.82 8.24
N ALA A 676 3.63 5.97 8.66
CA ALA A 676 4.67 6.10 9.67
C ALA A 676 4.61 7.49 10.33
N MET A 677 5.20 7.61 11.51
CA MET A 677 5.29 8.86 12.24
C MET A 677 6.66 9.08 12.88
N THR A 678 6.98 10.33 13.15
CA THR A 678 8.13 10.74 13.95
C THR A 678 7.84 10.59 15.45
N THR A 679 8.88 10.64 16.28
CA THR A 679 8.73 10.63 17.75
C THR A 679 8.04 11.86 18.32
N ASP A 680 7.91 12.96 17.58
CA ASP A 680 7.12 14.15 17.95
C ASP A 680 5.65 14.10 17.48
N GLY A 681 5.23 13.00 16.81
CA GLY A 681 3.82 12.77 16.45
C GLY A 681 3.39 13.42 15.14
N LYS A 682 4.33 13.65 14.22
CA LYS A 682 4.07 14.15 12.86
C LYS A 682 4.22 13.01 11.85
N PRO A 683 3.68 13.15 10.63
CA PRO A 683 4.05 12.26 9.53
C PRO A 683 5.58 12.18 9.39
N PHE A 684 6.11 11.00 9.09
CA PHE A 684 7.56 10.77 9.06
C PHE A 684 8.30 11.65 8.02
N GLY A 685 7.60 12.03 6.97
CA GLY A 685 7.98 13.03 5.97
C GLY A 685 6.75 13.51 5.19
N HIS A 686 6.90 14.58 4.41
CA HIS A 686 5.81 15.15 3.61
C HIS A 686 5.19 14.15 2.60
N ASP A 687 5.98 13.17 2.16
CA ASP A 687 5.62 12.11 1.21
C ASP A 687 5.03 10.85 1.88
N THR A 688 4.98 10.78 3.21
CA THR A 688 4.35 9.70 3.99
C THR A 688 2.88 9.55 3.61
N SER A 689 2.39 8.34 3.34
CA SER A 689 0.96 8.13 3.06
C SER A 689 0.13 8.34 4.31
N LEU A 690 -0.90 9.20 4.27
CA LEU A 690 -1.81 9.45 5.40
C LEU A 690 -3.09 8.61 5.36
N MET A 691 -3.19 7.71 4.38
CA MET A 691 -4.22 6.69 4.21
C MET A 691 -3.52 5.37 3.85
N HIS A 692 -3.03 4.63 4.85
CA HIS A 692 -2.23 3.41 4.66
C HIS A 692 -2.84 2.20 5.39
N ALA A 693 -3.08 1.12 4.64
CA ALA A 693 -3.85 -0.04 5.05
C ALA A 693 -3.20 -0.82 6.19
N TRP A 694 -1.87 -0.91 6.23
CA TRP A 694 -1.12 -1.61 7.27
C TRP A 694 -1.25 -1.00 8.68
N SER A 695 -1.88 0.18 8.79
CA SER A 695 -2.09 0.92 10.04
C SER A 695 -3.49 0.70 10.60
N SER A 696 -4.30 -0.15 9.98
CA SER A 696 -5.70 -0.39 10.33
C SER A 696 -5.92 -1.36 11.51
N TRP A 697 -4.87 -1.70 12.27
CA TRP A 697 -4.93 -2.57 13.45
C TRP A 697 -6.09 -2.28 14.42
N PRO A 698 -6.38 -1.02 14.82
CA PRO A 698 -7.46 -0.73 15.76
C PRO A 698 -8.84 -1.21 15.28
N VAL A 699 -9.05 -1.35 13.96
CA VAL A 699 -10.35 -1.72 13.39
C VAL A 699 -10.77 -3.12 13.82
N PHE A 700 -9.83 -4.07 13.90
CA PHE A 700 -10.12 -5.42 14.38
C PHE A 700 -9.73 -5.61 15.85
N LEU A 701 -8.65 -4.99 16.33
CA LEU A 701 -8.21 -5.16 17.72
C LEU A 701 -9.24 -4.64 18.73
N LEU A 702 -9.81 -3.45 18.52
CA LEU A 702 -10.79 -2.87 19.45
C LEU A 702 -12.03 -3.77 19.63
N PRO A 703 -12.76 -4.15 18.57
CA PRO A 703 -13.90 -5.07 18.74
C PRO A 703 -13.47 -6.45 19.25
N GLN A 704 -12.39 -7.03 18.71
CA GLN A 704 -11.94 -8.37 19.09
C GLN A 704 -11.57 -8.48 20.57
N TYR A 705 -10.93 -7.47 21.15
CA TYR A 705 -10.45 -7.54 22.53
C TYR A 705 -11.33 -6.81 23.54
N LEU A 706 -11.98 -5.70 23.20
CA LEU A 706 -12.87 -5.01 24.15
C LEU A 706 -14.20 -5.72 24.32
N THR A 707 -14.79 -6.24 23.23
CA THR A 707 -16.01 -7.06 23.31
C THR A 707 -15.71 -8.55 23.41
N GLY A 708 -14.50 -8.96 23.00
CA GLY A 708 -14.07 -10.35 23.03
C GLY A 708 -14.45 -11.17 21.80
N LEU A 709 -15.20 -10.60 20.84
CA LEU A 709 -15.80 -11.34 19.73
C LEU A 709 -14.76 -11.71 18.64
N LYS A 710 -14.57 -13.02 18.43
CA LYS A 710 -13.64 -13.57 17.43
C LYS A 710 -14.18 -14.86 16.80
N PRO A 711 -14.14 -15.04 15.47
CA PRO A 711 -14.45 -16.33 14.86
C PRO A 711 -13.34 -17.37 15.12
N THR A 712 -13.75 -18.60 15.38
CA THR A 712 -12.85 -19.75 15.60
C THR A 712 -13.04 -20.87 14.59
N GLU A 713 -14.15 -20.85 13.85
CA GLU A 713 -14.40 -21.72 12.69
C GLU A 713 -14.95 -20.92 11.51
N ALA A 714 -14.90 -21.54 10.32
CA ALA A 714 -15.22 -20.95 9.04
C ALA A 714 -16.56 -20.19 9.03
N GLY A 715 -16.56 -19.02 8.39
CA GLY A 715 -17.76 -18.21 8.18
C GLY A 715 -18.53 -17.93 9.48
N TRP A 716 -17.84 -17.71 10.60
CA TRP A 716 -18.45 -17.43 11.90
C TRP A 716 -19.34 -18.54 12.50
N GLU A 717 -19.15 -19.81 12.09
CA GLU A 717 -19.92 -20.94 12.64
C GLU A 717 -19.70 -21.14 14.14
N LYS A 718 -18.44 -20.96 14.58
CA LYS A 718 -18.08 -20.90 16.00
C LYS A 718 -17.34 -19.62 16.30
N VAL A 719 -17.62 -19.06 17.46
CA VAL A 719 -17.00 -17.84 17.95
C VAL A 719 -16.52 -17.98 19.39
N GLN A 720 -15.53 -17.19 19.74
CA GLN A 720 -15.15 -16.90 21.11
C GLN A 720 -15.67 -15.52 21.49
N ILE A 721 -16.05 -15.36 22.76
CA ILE A 721 -16.33 -14.06 23.38
C ILE A 721 -15.54 -13.96 24.69
N ALA A 722 -14.39 -13.29 24.64
CA ALA A 722 -13.46 -13.14 25.75
C ALA A 722 -12.97 -11.68 25.90
N PRO A 723 -13.74 -10.80 26.55
CA PRO A 723 -13.38 -9.39 26.68
C PRO A 723 -12.15 -9.19 27.59
N VAL A 724 -11.34 -8.19 27.26
CA VAL A 724 -10.15 -7.75 28.02
C VAL A 724 -10.43 -6.40 28.66
N VAL A 725 -10.32 -6.33 29.99
CA VAL A 725 -10.48 -5.07 30.73
C VAL A 725 -9.35 -4.11 30.37
N SER A 726 -9.72 -2.95 29.84
CA SER A 726 -8.77 -2.03 29.17
C SER A 726 -8.88 -0.57 29.59
N GLY A 727 -9.62 -0.27 30.66
CA GLY A 727 -9.85 1.10 31.13
C GLY A 727 -11.01 1.84 30.45
N VAL A 728 -11.86 1.12 29.69
CA VAL A 728 -13.15 1.62 29.20
C VAL A 728 -14.29 0.99 29.99
N ASP A 729 -15.32 1.78 30.28
CA ASP A 729 -16.49 1.33 31.05
C ASP A 729 -17.56 0.69 30.16
N PHE A 730 -17.48 0.93 28.85
CA PHE A 730 -18.45 0.47 27.88
C PHE A 730 -17.77 0.17 26.54
N ALA A 731 -18.18 -0.92 25.89
CA ALA A 731 -17.87 -1.23 24.50
C ALA A 731 -19.02 -2.02 23.87
N ARG A 732 -19.45 -1.64 22.67
CA ARG A 732 -20.44 -2.35 21.87
C ARG A 732 -19.91 -2.55 20.46
N TYR A 733 -20.11 -3.75 19.93
CA TYR A 733 -19.80 -4.09 18.56
C TYR A 733 -20.96 -4.86 17.92
N THR A 734 -21.35 -4.45 16.72
CA THR A 734 -22.36 -5.12 15.89
C THR A 734 -21.75 -5.38 14.52
N VAL A 735 -21.95 -6.57 13.95
CA VAL A 735 -21.46 -6.91 12.61
C VAL A 735 -22.40 -7.88 11.90
N ASP A 736 -22.66 -7.61 10.62
CA ASP A 736 -23.33 -8.57 9.74
C ASP A 736 -22.32 -9.54 9.13
N THR A 737 -22.59 -10.82 9.29
CA THR A 737 -21.73 -11.92 8.82
C THR A 737 -22.52 -12.84 7.87
N PRO A 738 -21.88 -13.83 7.22
CA PRO A 738 -22.60 -14.86 6.45
C PRO A 738 -23.66 -15.63 7.26
N ARG A 739 -23.54 -15.67 8.60
CA ARG A 739 -24.51 -16.34 9.50
C ARG A 739 -25.61 -15.40 10.01
N GLY A 740 -25.50 -14.10 9.77
CA GLY A 740 -26.40 -13.06 10.27
C GLY A 740 -25.69 -12.08 11.20
N THR A 741 -26.48 -11.26 11.90
CA THR A 741 -25.98 -10.18 12.74
C THR A 741 -25.56 -10.68 14.12
N PHE A 742 -24.34 -10.32 14.52
CA PHE A 742 -23.85 -10.45 15.89
C PHE A 742 -23.94 -9.11 16.60
N GLU A 743 -24.24 -9.11 17.90
CA GLU A 743 -24.11 -7.93 18.75
C GLU A 743 -23.53 -8.35 20.09
N VAL A 744 -22.45 -7.71 20.52
CA VAL A 744 -21.84 -7.88 21.84
C VAL A 744 -21.67 -6.53 22.50
N GLU A 745 -22.13 -6.42 23.74
CA GLU A 745 -21.96 -5.23 24.57
C GLU A 745 -21.35 -5.62 25.91
N MET A 746 -20.22 -5.01 26.24
CA MET A 746 -19.56 -5.08 27.53
C MET A 746 -19.82 -3.78 28.29
N ARG A 747 -20.16 -3.91 29.58
CA ARG A 747 -20.15 -2.80 30.55
C ARG A 747 -19.40 -3.19 31.80
N LEU A 748 -18.49 -2.33 32.24
CA LEU A 748 -17.82 -2.43 33.52
C LEU A 748 -18.45 -1.43 34.49
N ASP A 749 -18.92 -1.93 35.63
CA ASP A 749 -19.31 -1.10 36.77
C ASP A 749 -18.18 -1.13 37.80
N GLY A 750 -17.34 -0.10 37.77
CA GLY A 750 -16.21 0.04 38.69
C GLY A 750 -16.61 0.23 40.15
N ALA A 751 -17.85 0.64 40.45
CA ALA A 751 -18.33 0.79 41.83
C ALA A 751 -18.85 -0.54 42.40
N ALA A 752 -19.45 -1.38 41.55
CA ALA A 752 -19.94 -2.69 41.92
C ALA A 752 -18.92 -3.82 41.71
N GLU A 753 -17.74 -3.52 41.15
CA GLU A 753 -16.72 -4.51 40.76
C GLU A 753 -17.30 -5.63 39.87
N THR A 754 -18.25 -5.26 39.00
CA THR A 754 -18.92 -6.21 38.11
C THR A 754 -18.74 -5.85 36.65
N LEU A 755 -18.62 -6.88 35.82
CA LEU A 755 -18.66 -6.76 34.37
C LEU A 755 -19.91 -7.47 33.85
N SER A 756 -20.72 -6.77 33.06
CA SER A 756 -21.85 -7.35 32.35
C SER A 756 -21.54 -7.48 30.86
N LEU A 757 -21.94 -8.59 30.27
CA LEU A 757 -21.70 -8.91 28.87
C LEU A 757 -23.01 -9.37 28.22
N ALA A 758 -23.64 -8.50 27.42
CA ALA A 758 -24.83 -8.82 26.64
C ALA A 758 -24.43 -9.33 25.27
N VAL A 759 -24.91 -10.52 24.90
CA VAL A 759 -24.57 -11.23 23.67
C VAL A 759 -25.83 -11.56 22.89
N THR A 760 -25.86 -11.19 21.62
CA THR A 760 -26.85 -11.62 20.63
C THR A 760 -26.16 -12.46 19.55
N LEU A 761 -26.60 -13.71 19.39
CA LEU A 761 -26.09 -14.65 18.38
C LEU A 761 -27.17 -14.97 17.34
N PRO A 762 -26.83 -15.04 16.04
CA PRO A 762 -27.74 -15.53 15.02
C PRO A 762 -27.92 -17.06 15.09
N ALA A 763 -28.90 -17.59 14.36
CA ALA A 763 -29.18 -19.04 14.36
C ALA A 763 -28.03 -19.87 13.77
N GLY A 764 -27.78 -21.05 14.34
CA GLY A 764 -26.78 -21.99 13.84
C GLY A 764 -25.33 -21.66 14.20
N VAL A 765 -25.12 -20.72 15.13
CA VAL A 765 -23.80 -20.35 15.66
C VAL A 765 -23.63 -20.88 17.08
N SER A 766 -22.41 -21.31 17.41
CA SER A 766 -22.03 -21.60 18.80
C SER A 766 -20.96 -20.64 19.30
N ALA A 767 -21.08 -20.19 20.56
CA ALA A 767 -20.12 -19.29 21.18
C ALA A 767 -19.56 -19.88 22.48
N THR A 768 -18.25 -19.75 22.68
CA THR A 768 -17.59 -19.98 23.97
C THR A 768 -17.38 -18.64 24.65
N VAL A 769 -18.05 -18.43 25.79
CA VAL A 769 -17.93 -17.18 26.58
C VAL A 769 -16.95 -17.38 27.72
N ILE A 770 -15.90 -16.55 27.76
CA ILE A 770 -14.80 -16.65 28.71
C ILE A 770 -14.77 -15.36 29.56
N PRO A 771 -14.75 -15.46 30.90
CA PRO A 771 -14.62 -14.28 31.75
C PRO A 771 -13.27 -13.57 31.53
N PRO A 772 -13.21 -12.23 31.66
CA PRO A 772 -11.94 -11.52 31.68
C PRO A 772 -11.00 -12.03 32.79
N PHE A 773 -9.69 -11.89 32.58
CA PHE A 773 -8.71 -12.22 33.61
C PHE A 773 -9.00 -11.47 34.92
N GLY A 774 -8.94 -12.18 36.04
CA GLY A 774 -9.27 -11.63 37.37
C GLY A 774 -10.76 -11.64 37.73
N PHE A 775 -11.66 -11.92 36.78
CA PHE A 775 -13.09 -12.00 37.02
C PHE A 775 -13.56 -13.45 37.17
N LEU A 776 -14.51 -13.68 38.08
CA LEU A 776 -15.26 -14.92 38.15
C LEU A 776 -16.60 -14.76 37.45
N ALA A 777 -16.96 -15.75 36.63
CA ALA A 777 -18.36 -15.99 36.39
C ALA A 777 -19.02 -16.49 37.68
N GLY A 778 -20.30 -16.20 37.87
CA GLY A 778 -21.10 -16.78 38.96
C GLY A 778 -21.20 -18.31 38.84
N SER A 779 -22.38 -18.90 39.00
CA SER A 779 -22.58 -20.35 38.79
C SER A 779 -22.36 -20.84 37.34
N GLU A 780 -21.88 -19.99 36.43
CA GLU A 780 -21.72 -20.25 34.99
C GLU A 780 -20.25 -20.03 34.55
N ALA A 781 -19.32 -20.88 35.00
CA ALA A 781 -17.98 -20.94 34.37
C ALA A 781 -18.11 -21.30 32.87
N GLU A 782 -17.16 -20.87 32.03
CA GLU A 782 -17.10 -21.04 30.56
C GLU A 782 -18.41 -21.54 29.93
N ALA A 783 -19.26 -20.61 29.51
CA ALA A 783 -20.58 -20.95 29.01
C ALA A 783 -20.56 -21.19 27.51
N LEU A 784 -21.03 -22.36 27.08
CA LEU A 784 -21.41 -22.62 25.69
C LEU A 784 -22.79 -22.02 25.43
N LEU A 785 -22.87 -21.06 24.51
CA LEU A 785 -24.11 -20.43 24.05
C LEU A 785 -24.42 -20.88 22.63
N GLN A 786 -25.66 -21.31 22.37
CA GLN A 786 -26.12 -21.74 21.05
C GLN A 786 -27.13 -20.73 20.51
N GLY A 787 -26.94 -20.29 19.27
CA GLY A 787 -27.81 -19.34 18.60
C GLY A 787 -29.06 -19.98 17.99
N PRO A 788 -30.19 -19.25 17.83
CA PRO A 788 -30.32 -17.83 18.13
C PRO A 788 -30.45 -17.59 19.64
N ALA A 789 -29.70 -16.63 20.17
CA ALA A 789 -29.69 -16.34 21.59
C ALA A 789 -29.55 -14.84 21.86
N LYS A 790 -30.17 -14.38 22.95
CA LYS A 790 -29.93 -13.08 23.57
C LYS A 790 -29.75 -13.30 25.07
N LYS A 791 -28.52 -13.25 25.55
CA LYS A 791 -28.17 -13.56 26.95
C LYS A 791 -27.26 -12.49 27.52
N THR A 792 -27.43 -12.17 28.81
CA THR A 792 -26.51 -11.31 29.56
C THR A 792 -25.78 -12.16 30.60
N PHE A 793 -24.47 -12.06 30.62
CA PHE A 793 -23.60 -12.66 31.62
C PHE A 793 -23.15 -11.59 32.60
N HIS A 794 -22.93 -11.98 33.85
CA HIS A 794 -22.39 -11.12 34.89
C HIS A 794 -21.17 -11.79 35.51
N PHE A 795 -20.09 -11.03 35.62
CA PHE A 795 -18.83 -11.45 36.22
C PHE A 795 -18.49 -10.50 37.37
N THR A 796 -17.82 -11.00 38.39
CA THR A 796 -17.41 -10.23 39.58
C THR A 796 -15.88 -10.27 39.70
N ASP A 797 -15.26 -9.11 39.98
CA ASP A 797 -13.81 -9.00 40.19
C ASP A 797 -13.40 -9.80 41.44
N LYS A 798 -12.22 -10.42 41.41
CA LYS A 798 -11.63 -11.17 42.53
C LYS A 798 -10.60 -10.36 43.33
N ARG A 799 -10.23 -9.17 42.86
CA ARG A 799 -9.16 -8.36 43.45
C ARG A 799 -9.56 -7.67 44.74
#